data_AF-A0A2E3IXK1-F1
#
_entry.id   AF-A0A2E3IXK1-F1
#
_cell.length_a   1.000
_cell.length_b   1.000
_cell.length_c   1.000
_cell.angle_alpha   90.00
_cell.angle_beta   90.00
_cell.angle_gamma   90.00
#
_symmetry.space_group_name_H-M   'P 1'
#
loop_
_entity.id
_entity.type
_entity.pdbx_description
1 polymer ?
#
loop_
_entity_poly.entity_id
_entity_poly.type
_entity_poly.pdbx_seq_one_letter_code
_entity_poly.pdbx_strand_id
1 'polypeptide(L)'
;MKGKILFLCVVVTILLARCASEPASKASDEVVLVYTGATRSFLDLCGFEDGQMGGLARRATVIRDILGVHPHSLVLDAGGLFDGHSSIDKLRCETHLDAMGKIGYHAANVGLGEFRYGSQFLNSIHSSSIALVSSNLTAANGTAWWGARSHILEAGGRRVGIVGVTGWTDLDEKASAEETSVSPDSIIASEKLGLMDPGEAIRKQIAEWADGISLVVVLSDLSALDNRRLAASVPGLDVIIGSRTEQPLQKVNKTMILGTLPLGKGVGKAVLRVDTNGILSSDVEQIPLGVVIAESRDIAKIVDTFYTQVANDPQLRDEGSPRFVGYSHEETVIRAENVYTGAEVCADCHPHEYRDWSETHHANAFNTLLLAQKHFQPDCVTCHSTGFGYPSGFAIGENTLRGVQCETCHGPGGQHVRRPEKKNIRGNVDITLCENCHDDHQTPDLAVRFEEMVSEVDHNNTRLKQVLREEITTSAGGKPTVELFVMALCPYAMEAESALAPTLAAFEGQIDFKLHFIAEEAGQSKPQSATRQRTDRTVPACESDVLSGSGRFRSLHGDSEIAEGIRQVAIMTLYPDRYFEYILCRNQEIYKPNWASCAQSAGMDPDRIRNLAGSEQGQALFRENIRRANLLGIDASPTLLMNGREVQSPGGGPASARSICAENPNLEACAKLPVCNHDRDCSQTGKVGICLKPGEIEARCTFKDPVAFEMVVLNAADCALCETGHFIRSTLDLFPGVVIRTVEAATKEGQDLVNKYGIDRLPAFIIDSTFEQTARFGRFERTVRSVEDAYLPEPIMIPITQLLDRETTPGTMEVFLDANSPFSMGLVSHLMVWLSPVDALDRAEFLLPGSGDAIELQHLCVQSLYPDQYLDFLQCRARILLDAESGQTETGCLDAFGIEPDRLGWCSSGDTGFKLSEIAAEHARQKGVDQPMVPAVVIDNRIVITGAMVRRTRDIFYGLHPEILARDGDYLESRKQ
;
A
#
# COMPACT_ATOMS: atom_id res chain seq x y z
N MET A 1 -11.77 -66.52 -14.53
CA MET A 1 -10.57 -65.67 -14.36
C MET A 1 -9.64 -65.56 -15.59
N LYS A 2 -10.09 -65.81 -16.83
CA LYS A 2 -9.29 -65.52 -18.05
C LYS A 2 -9.92 -64.53 -19.04
N GLY A 3 -11.18 -64.11 -18.82
CA GLY A 3 -11.88 -63.15 -19.68
C GLY A 3 -11.86 -61.69 -19.21
N LYS A 4 -11.56 -61.41 -17.93
CA LYS A 4 -11.55 -60.03 -17.39
C LYS A 4 -10.18 -59.33 -17.44
N ILE A 5 -9.09 -60.09 -17.62
CA ILE A 5 -7.73 -59.53 -17.69
C ILE A 5 -7.41 -59.02 -19.11
N LEU A 6 -7.99 -59.62 -20.16
CA LEU A 6 -7.74 -59.20 -21.54
C LEU A 6 -8.42 -57.86 -21.90
N PHE A 7 -9.56 -57.54 -21.27
CA PHE A 7 -10.23 -56.26 -21.47
C PHE A 7 -9.52 -55.10 -20.76
N LEU A 8 -8.89 -55.37 -19.60
CA LEU A 8 -8.16 -54.35 -18.85
C LEU A 8 -6.82 -53.99 -19.52
N CYS A 9 -6.11 -54.95 -20.13
CA CYS A 9 -4.89 -54.65 -20.87
C CYS A 9 -5.16 -53.83 -22.15
N VAL A 10 -6.21 -54.13 -22.92
CA VAL A 10 -6.53 -53.38 -24.15
C VAL A 10 -6.99 -51.94 -23.83
N VAL A 11 -7.72 -51.74 -22.74
CA VAL A 11 -8.15 -50.39 -22.30
C VAL A 11 -6.97 -49.57 -21.75
N VAL A 12 -6.02 -50.20 -21.05
CA VAL A 12 -4.81 -49.51 -20.55
C VAL A 12 -3.80 -49.20 -21.66
N THR A 13 -3.68 -50.03 -22.71
CA THR A 13 -2.83 -49.69 -23.87
C THR A 13 -3.45 -48.61 -24.76
N ILE A 14 -4.78 -48.52 -24.86
CA ILE A 14 -5.48 -47.43 -25.59
C ILE A 14 -5.45 -46.11 -24.81
N LEU A 15 -5.39 -46.16 -23.46
CA LEU A 15 -5.23 -44.97 -22.62
C LEU A 15 -3.78 -44.47 -22.55
N LEU A 16 -2.78 -45.37 -22.60
CA LEU A 16 -1.35 -44.98 -22.62
C LEU A 16 -0.82 -44.62 -24.01
N ALA A 17 -1.51 -45.01 -25.10
CA ALA A 17 -1.20 -44.56 -26.46
C ALA A 17 -1.81 -43.18 -26.81
N ARG A 18 -2.51 -42.53 -25.87
CA ARG A 18 -3.02 -41.15 -26.01
C ARG A 18 -2.11 -40.08 -25.41
N CYS A 19 -0.96 -40.47 -24.85
CA CYS A 19 0.11 -39.55 -24.42
C CYS A 19 1.29 -39.49 -25.41
N ALA A 20 1.07 -39.82 -26.69
CA ALA A 20 2.03 -39.59 -27.75
C ALA A 20 1.42 -38.65 -28.78
N SER A 21 2.06 -37.50 -28.95
CA SER A 21 1.74 -36.38 -29.84
C SER A 21 0.37 -35.76 -29.64
N GLU A 22 0.31 -34.69 -28.83
CA GLU A 22 -0.56 -33.58 -29.21
C GLU A 22 -0.21 -33.23 -30.66
N PRO A 23 -1.19 -33.18 -31.58
CA PRO A 23 -0.92 -32.64 -32.90
C PRO A 23 -0.46 -31.20 -32.68
N ALA A 24 0.70 -30.84 -33.24
CA ALA A 24 1.22 -29.47 -33.24
C ALA A 24 0.04 -28.51 -33.40
N SER A 25 -0.21 -27.70 -32.35
CA SER A 25 -1.33 -26.78 -32.34
C SER A 25 -1.29 -25.99 -33.64
N LYS A 26 -2.38 -26.01 -34.39
CA LYS A 26 -2.55 -25.21 -35.60
C LYS A 26 -2.03 -23.80 -35.29
N ALA A 27 -0.98 -23.35 -36.00
CA ALA A 27 -0.31 -22.08 -35.71
C ALA A 27 -1.37 -21.00 -35.49
N SER A 28 -1.38 -20.38 -34.31
CA SER A 28 -2.34 -19.31 -34.04
C SER A 28 -2.01 -18.17 -34.99
N ASP A 29 -2.97 -17.68 -35.76
CA ASP A 29 -2.80 -16.46 -36.56
C ASP A 29 -2.59 -15.20 -35.70
N GLU A 30 -2.29 -15.36 -34.42
CA GLU A 30 -2.17 -14.32 -33.41
C GLU A 30 -0.69 -14.08 -33.06
N VAL A 31 -0.24 -12.84 -33.23
CA VAL A 31 1.06 -12.32 -32.85
C VAL A 31 0.84 -11.33 -31.70
N VAL A 32 1.45 -11.60 -30.55
CA VAL A 32 1.37 -10.72 -29.39
C VAL A 32 2.68 -9.96 -29.22
N LEU A 33 2.58 -8.63 -29.19
CA LEU A 33 3.70 -7.72 -28.94
C LEU A 33 3.52 -7.13 -27.54
N VAL A 34 4.52 -7.32 -26.68
CA VAL A 34 4.64 -6.68 -25.37
C VAL A 34 5.75 -5.66 -25.49
N TYR A 35 5.49 -4.39 -25.18
CA TYR A 35 6.44 -3.34 -25.51
C TYR A 35 6.53 -2.20 -24.51
N THR A 36 7.72 -1.63 -24.41
CA THR A 36 8.06 -0.45 -23.60
C THR A 36 8.88 0.56 -24.42
N GLY A 37 9.14 1.74 -23.87
CA GLY A 37 9.97 2.76 -24.48
C GLY A 37 10.14 3.97 -23.55
N ALA A 38 11.11 4.84 -23.88
CA ALA A 38 11.39 6.07 -23.13
C ALA A 38 11.50 5.86 -21.60
N THR A 39 12.13 4.75 -21.18
CA THR A 39 12.25 4.41 -19.75
C THR A 39 13.24 5.31 -19.03
N ARG A 40 14.26 5.85 -19.70
CA ARG A 40 15.27 6.78 -19.11
C ARG A 40 15.91 6.25 -17.82
N SER A 41 16.25 4.96 -17.81
CA SER A 41 16.83 4.25 -16.66
C SER A 41 16.04 4.36 -15.37
N PHE A 42 14.73 4.62 -15.43
CA PHE A 42 13.87 4.65 -14.25
C PHE A 42 13.78 3.26 -13.63
N LEU A 43 14.42 3.06 -12.48
CA LEU A 43 14.48 1.77 -11.80
C LEU A 43 13.25 1.52 -10.93
N ASP A 44 12.93 2.46 -10.05
CA ASP A 44 11.88 2.30 -9.04
C ASP A 44 11.50 3.63 -8.32
N LEU A 45 10.40 3.61 -7.56
CA LEU A 45 9.80 4.74 -6.85
C LEU A 45 10.55 5.13 -5.57
N CYS A 46 10.60 6.41 -5.17
CA CYS A 46 11.25 6.82 -3.91
C CYS A 46 10.50 6.43 -2.61
N GLY A 47 9.33 5.77 -2.70
CA GLY A 47 8.67 5.13 -1.56
C GLY A 47 7.46 5.87 -0.98
N PHE A 48 6.51 6.31 -1.81
CA PHE A 48 5.26 6.93 -1.34
C PHE A 48 3.99 6.27 -1.91
N GLU A 49 2.86 6.41 -1.20
CA GLU A 49 1.53 5.83 -1.52
C GLU A 49 0.62 6.76 -2.35
N ASP A 50 -0.40 6.12 -2.95
CA ASP A 50 -1.46 6.60 -3.85
C ASP A 50 -1.02 7.31 -5.15
N GLY A 51 -1.10 6.55 -6.24
CA GLY A 51 -1.05 7.06 -7.62
C GLY A 51 0.29 6.91 -8.33
N GLN A 52 1.41 6.74 -7.62
CA GLN A 52 2.73 6.57 -8.26
C GLN A 52 2.77 5.32 -9.16
N MET A 53 3.42 5.46 -10.32
CA MET A 53 3.49 4.40 -11.33
C MET A 53 4.92 4.09 -11.74
N GLY A 54 5.18 2.83 -12.05
CA GLY A 54 6.43 2.35 -12.62
C GLY A 54 7.16 1.34 -11.73
N GLY A 55 8.46 1.25 -11.97
CA GLY A 55 9.34 0.29 -11.31
C GLY A 55 9.59 -0.96 -12.17
N LEU A 56 10.86 -1.31 -12.33
CA LEU A 56 11.30 -2.46 -13.12
C LEU A 56 10.77 -3.78 -12.55
N ALA A 57 10.66 -3.88 -11.22
CA ALA A 57 10.15 -5.08 -10.58
C ALA A 57 8.65 -5.30 -10.87
N ARG A 58 7.82 -4.25 -10.86
CA ARG A 58 6.40 -4.34 -11.27
C ARG A 58 6.27 -4.62 -12.76
N ARG A 59 7.11 -3.99 -13.58
CA ARG A 59 7.16 -4.21 -15.03
C ARG A 59 7.40 -5.70 -15.35
N ALA A 60 8.34 -6.31 -14.64
CA ALA A 60 8.67 -7.72 -14.79
C ALA A 60 7.47 -8.62 -14.46
N THR A 61 6.72 -8.32 -13.40
CA THR A 61 5.49 -9.04 -13.05
C THR A 61 4.48 -8.98 -14.19
N VAL A 62 4.15 -7.79 -14.68
CA VAL A 62 3.18 -7.61 -15.78
C VAL A 62 3.63 -8.33 -17.05
N ILE A 63 4.90 -8.20 -17.44
CA ILE A 63 5.43 -8.90 -18.62
C ILE A 63 5.30 -10.41 -18.44
N ARG A 64 5.63 -10.95 -17.27
CA ARG A 64 5.53 -12.39 -16.99
C ARG A 64 4.10 -12.89 -16.94
N ASP A 65 3.16 -12.12 -16.41
CA ASP A 65 1.74 -12.45 -16.43
C ASP A 65 1.21 -12.53 -17.86
N ILE A 66 1.59 -11.57 -18.71
CA ILE A 66 1.26 -11.61 -20.15
C ILE A 66 1.89 -12.84 -20.81
N LEU A 67 3.15 -13.16 -20.52
CA LEU A 67 3.83 -14.34 -21.06
C LEU A 67 3.23 -15.66 -20.55
N GLY A 68 2.69 -15.69 -19.33
CA GLY A 68 1.98 -16.84 -18.78
C GLY A 68 0.69 -17.17 -19.55
N VAL A 69 0.01 -16.14 -20.06
CA VAL A 69 -1.19 -16.29 -20.91
C VAL A 69 -0.81 -16.48 -22.38
N HIS A 70 0.20 -15.75 -22.86
CA HIS A 70 0.66 -15.72 -24.25
C HIS A 70 2.16 -16.08 -24.34
N PRO A 71 2.53 -17.37 -24.26
CA PRO A 71 3.94 -17.81 -24.14
C PRO A 71 4.81 -17.56 -25.37
N HIS A 72 4.21 -17.22 -26.51
CA HIS A 72 4.92 -16.92 -27.77
C HIS A 72 4.93 -15.42 -28.10
N SER A 73 4.79 -14.55 -27.10
CA SER A 73 4.82 -13.09 -27.29
C SER A 73 6.25 -12.56 -27.49
N LEU A 74 6.38 -11.47 -28.25
CA LEU A 74 7.65 -10.74 -28.39
C LEU A 74 7.70 -9.58 -27.40
N VAL A 75 8.73 -9.55 -26.56
CA VAL A 75 9.00 -8.46 -25.62
C VAL A 75 10.01 -7.49 -26.24
N LEU A 76 9.61 -6.26 -26.51
CA LEU A 76 10.36 -5.29 -27.31
C LEU A 76 10.50 -3.93 -26.60
N ASP A 77 11.57 -3.18 -26.85
CA ASP A 77 11.70 -1.79 -26.37
C ASP A 77 11.98 -0.81 -27.53
N ALA A 78 11.26 0.31 -27.56
CA ALA A 78 11.33 1.30 -28.63
C ALA A 78 12.54 2.26 -28.53
N GLY A 79 13.37 2.14 -27.49
CA GLY A 79 14.54 2.99 -27.25
C GLY A 79 14.23 4.16 -26.31
N GLY A 80 15.23 4.99 -26.03
CA GLY A 80 15.13 5.99 -24.96
C GLY A 80 15.36 5.35 -23.59
N LEU A 81 16.31 4.45 -23.53
CA LEU A 81 16.67 3.64 -22.39
C LEU A 81 17.48 4.43 -21.37
N PHE A 82 18.37 5.33 -21.79
CA PHE A 82 19.36 5.98 -20.93
C PHE A 82 19.11 7.47 -20.74
N ASP A 83 19.51 7.95 -19.57
CA ASP A 83 19.43 9.35 -19.17
C ASP A 83 20.48 9.66 -18.08
N GLY A 84 20.74 10.94 -17.83
CA GLY A 84 21.66 11.42 -16.79
C GLY A 84 23.13 11.52 -17.22
N HIS A 85 23.97 12.15 -16.40
CA HIS A 85 25.37 12.47 -16.75
C HIS A 85 26.37 12.14 -15.64
N SER A 86 25.91 11.66 -14.49
CA SER A 86 26.74 11.33 -13.32
C SER A 86 27.20 9.87 -13.32
N SER A 87 28.04 9.49 -12.35
CA SER A 87 28.48 8.10 -12.17
C SER A 87 27.33 7.24 -11.64
N ILE A 88 26.47 7.79 -10.78
CA ILE A 88 25.27 7.09 -10.29
C ILE A 88 24.27 6.83 -11.44
N ASP A 89 24.10 7.78 -12.35
CA ASP A 89 23.27 7.60 -13.55
C ASP A 89 23.84 6.51 -14.48
N LYS A 90 25.17 6.46 -14.62
CA LYS A 90 25.86 5.41 -15.38
C LYS A 90 25.61 4.03 -14.77
N LEU A 91 25.71 3.89 -13.46
CA LEU A 91 25.37 2.65 -12.74
C LEU A 91 23.88 2.30 -12.89
N ARG A 92 23.00 3.30 -12.91
CA ARG A 92 21.56 3.11 -13.14
C ARG A 92 21.29 2.54 -14.53
N CYS A 93 21.97 3.03 -15.55
CA CYS A 93 21.87 2.52 -16.92
C CYS A 93 22.32 1.06 -17.05
N GLU A 94 23.42 0.70 -16.38
CA GLU A 94 23.91 -0.69 -16.31
C GLU A 94 22.87 -1.61 -15.65
N THR A 95 22.37 -1.21 -14.48
CA THR A 95 21.35 -1.94 -13.72
C THR A 95 20.08 -2.14 -14.55
N HIS A 96 19.66 -1.11 -15.28
CA HIS A 96 18.46 -1.16 -16.11
C HIS A 96 18.60 -2.19 -17.25
N LEU A 97 19.73 -2.21 -17.98
CA LEU A 97 19.95 -3.21 -19.04
C LEU A 97 20.06 -4.64 -18.49
N ASP A 98 20.72 -4.83 -17.35
CA ASP A 98 20.82 -6.16 -16.72
C ASP A 98 19.43 -6.69 -16.33
N ALA A 99 18.60 -5.83 -15.72
CA ALA A 99 17.22 -6.16 -15.40
C ALA A 99 16.39 -6.50 -16.66
N MET A 100 16.51 -5.73 -17.75
CA MET A 100 15.84 -6.05 -19.02
C MET A 100 16.29 -7.41 -19.57
N GLY A 101 17.58 -7.74 -19.46
CA GLY A 101 18.13 -9.02 -19.88
C GLY A 101 17.55 -10.17 -19.08
N LYS A 102 17.34 -9.98 -17.78
CA LYS A 102 16.73 -10.95 -16.86
C LYS A 102 15.21 -11.09 -17.05
N ILE A 103 14.52 -10.02 -17.43
CA ILE A 103 13.08 -10.03 -17.76
C ILE A 103 12.82 -10.85 -19.04
N GLY A 104 13.77 -10.86 -19.97
CA GLY A 104 13.65 -11.60 -21.24
C GLY A 104 13.23 -10.73 -22.42
N TYR A 105 13.73 -9.50 -22.49
CA TYR A 105 13.55 -8.65 -23.68
C TYR A 105 14.22 -9.29 -24.91
N HIS A 106 13.49 -9.38 -26.01
CA HIS A 106 13.97 -9.97 -27.25
C HIS A 106 14.79 -8.96 -28.07
N ALA A 107 14.33 -7.71 -28.14
CA ALA A 107 15.03 -6.64 -28.83
C ALA A 107 14.76 -5.27 -28.21
N ALA A 108 15.74 -4.36 -28.31
CA ALA A 108 15.61 -2.97 -27.91
C ALA A 108 16.25 -2.05 -28.96
N ASN A 109 15.55 -0.97 -29.32
CA ASN A 109 16.09 0.02 -30.23
C ASN A 109 17.15 0.88 -29.54
N VAL A 110 18.12 1.35 -30.33
CA VAL A 110 19.17 2.26 -29.86
C VAL A 110 18.97 3.63 -30.49
N GLY A 111 18.78 4.64 -29.64
CA GLY A 111 18.77 6.06 -29.97
C GLY A 111 20.16 6.69 -29.80
N LEU A 112 20.23 8.03 -29.89
CA LEU A 112 21.48 8.75 -29.61
C LEU A 112 21.78 8.82 -28.11
N GLY A 113 20.74 8.84 -27.27
CA GLY A 113 20.87 8.91 -25.81
C GLY A 113 21.65 7.74 -25.22
N GLU A 114 21.59 6.55 -25.83
CA GLU A 114 22.35 5.38 -25.39
C GLU A 114 23.87 5.54 -25.52
N PHE A 115 24.35 6.51 -26.32
CA PHE A 115 25.77 6.81 -26.50
C PHE A 115 26.30 7.91 -25.56
N ARG A 116 25.50 8.40 -24.61
CA ARG A 116 25.89 9.54 -23.74
C ARG A 116 27.15 9.30 -22.88
N TYR A 117 27.43 8.05 -22.54
CA TYR A 117 28.66 7.63 -21.84
C TYR A 117 29.72 7.04 -22.78
N GLY A 118 29.54 7.25 -24.08
CA GLY A 118 30.38 6.75 -25.15
C GLY A 118 30.12 5.29 -25.52
N SER A 119 30.53 4.91 -26.72
CA SER A 119 30.25 3.57 -27.24
C SER A 119 30.97 2.45 -26.50
N GLN A 120 32.11 2.73 -25.88
CA GLN A 120 32.83 1.75 -25.05
C GLN A 120 31.98 1.29 -23.87
N PHE A 121 31.28 2.22 -23.22
CA PHE A 121 30.38 1.89 -22.11
C PHE A 121 29.21 1.04 -22.60
N LEU A 122 28.50 1.50 -23.64
CA LEU A 122 27.35 0.77 -24.18
C LEU A 122 27.73 -0.67 -24.60
N ASN A 123 28.90 -0.85 -25.21
CA ASN A 123 29.44 -2.17 -25.54
C ASN A 123 29.79 -3.02 -24.30
N SER A 124 30.19 -2.39 -23.19
CA SER A 124 30.58 -3.10 -21.96
C SER A 124 29.39 -3.63 -21.15
N ILE A 125 28.24 -2.94 -21.21
CA ILE A 125 27.02 -3.31 -20.47
C ILE A 125 25.97 -3.99 -21.34
N HIS A 126 26.24 -4.12 -22.64
CA HIS A 126 25.37 -4.87 -23.55
C HIS A 126 25.43 -6.36 -23.20
N SER A 127 24.31 -6.88 -22.68
CA SER A 127 24.12 -8.32 -22.52
C SER A 127 23.90 -8.97 -23.89
N SER A 128 24.55 -10.12 -24.11
CA SER A 128 24.27 -11.00 -25.25
C SER A 128 22.81 -11.50 -25.32
N SER A 129 22.00 -11.29 -24.28
CA SER A 129 20.61 -11.77 -24.22
C SER A 129 19.56 -10.83 -24.83
N ILE A 130 19.85 -9.53 -25.02
CA ILE A 130 18.93 -8.58 -25.68
C ILE A 130 19.49 -8.21 -27.04
N ALA A 131 18.71 -8.30 -28.11
CA ALA A 131 19.15 -7.82 -29.42
C ALA A 131 19.04 -6.28 -29.51
N LEU A 132 20.17 -5.57 -29.52
CA LEU A 132 20.19 -4.13 -29.79
C LEU A 132 20.10 -3.86 -31.29
N VAL A 133 19.13 -3.02 -31.70
CA VAL A 133 18.85 -2.77 -33.12
C VAL A 133 18.86 -1.28 -33.46
N SER A 134 19.47 -0.96 -34.60
CA SER A 134 19.24 0.29 -35.34
C SER A 134 19.71 0.12 -36.79
N SER A 135 18.83 0.37 -37.73
CA SER A 135 19.08 0.19 -39.17
C SER A 135 19.68 1.42 -39.84
N ASN A 136 19.44 2.60 -39.31
CA ASN A 136 19.92 3.86 -39.87
C ASN A 136 21.17 4.39 -39.16
N LEU A 137 21.65 3.70 -38.12
CA LEU A 137 22.89 4.04 -37.42
C LEU A 137 24.07 3.18 -37.94
N THR A 138 25.19 3.84 -38.25
CA THR A 138 26.44 3.17 -38.66
C THR A 138 27.63 3.61 -37.82
N ALA A 139 28.57 2.68 -37.61
CA ALA A 139 29.85 2.96 -36.97
C ALA A 139 30.78 3.78 -37.88
N ALA A 140 31.89 4.26 -37.30
CA ALA A 140 32.90 5.08 -37.99
C ALA A 140 33.46 4.46 -39.28
N ASN A 141 33.44 3.13 -39.38
CA ASN A 141 33.90 2.35 -40.54
C ASN A 141 32.80 2.11 -41.60
N GLY A 142 31.60 2.66 -41.40
CA GLY A 142 30.44 2.48 -42.27
C GLY A 142 29.69 1.15 -42.11
N THR A 143 30.06 0.30 -41.15
CA THR A 143 29.33 -0.95 -40.86
C THR A 143 28.18 -0.72 -39.88
N ALA A 144 27.24 -1.66 -39.85
CA ALA A 144 26.29 -1.72 -38.74
C ALA A 144 27.05 -1.91 -37.42
N TRP A 145 26.61 -1.25 -36.35
CA TRP A 145 27.37 -1.16 -35.10
C TRP A 145 27.56 -2.54 -34.42
N TRP A 146 26.47 -3.32 -34.23
CA TRP A 146 26.52 -4.68 -33.66
C TRP A 146 26.26 -5.79 -34.69
N GLY A 147 26.51 -5.52 -35.97
CA GLY A 147 26.36 -6.50 -37.05
C GLY A 147 24.92 -6.83 -37.46
N ALA A 148 23.90 -6.50 -36.64
CA ALA A 148 22.49 -6.65 -37.00
C ALA A 148 21.81 -5.27 -37.13
N ARG A 149 21.39 -4.92 -38.35
CA ARG A 149 20.51 -3.77 -38.61
C ARG A 149 19.06 -4.04 -38.18
N SER A 150 18.70 -5.32 -38.17
CA SER A 150 17.37 -5.85 -37.93
C SER A 150 17.44 -7.28 -37.40
N HIS A 151 16.33 -7.77 -36.84
CA HIS A 151 16.18 -9.16 -36.41
C HIS A 151 14.91 -9.76 -36.99
N ILE A 152 14.92 -11.08 -37.22
CA ILE A 152 13.71 -11.82 -37.58
C ILE A 152 13.42 -12.74 -36.40
N LEU A 153 12.26 -12.55 -35.78
CA LEU A 153 11.78 -13.33 -34.64
C LEU A 153 10.55 -14.14 -35.05
N GLU A 154 10.26 -15.21 -34.31
CA GLU A 154 9.04 -16.00 -34.52
C GLU A 154 8.06 -15.77 -33.38
N ALA A 155 6.79 -15.52 -33.72
CA ALA A 155 5.69 -15.37 -32.77
C ALA A 155 4.40 -15.86 -33.40
N GLY A 156 3.62 -16.68 -32.68
CA GLY A 156 2.41 -17.29 -33.24
C GLY A 156 2.65 -18.12 -34.52
N GLY A 157 3.83 -18.71 -34.70
CA GLY A 157 4.20 -19.39 -35.95
C GLY A 157 4.34 -18.45 -37.17
N ARG A 158 4.45 -17.14 -36.95
CA ARG A 158 4.72 -16.10 -37.96
C ARG A 158 6.14 -15.57 -37.82
N ARG A 159 6.76 -15.25 -38.96
CA ARG A 159 8.06 -14.56 -39.00
C ARG A 159 7.83 -13.05 -38.94
N VAL A 160 8.32 -12.43 -37.88
CA VAL A 160 8.18 -11.00 -37.59
C VAL A 160 9.54 -10.32 -37.80
N GLY A 161 9.61 -9.38 -38.73
CA GLY A 161 10.81 -8.58 -38.98
C GLY A 161 10.84 -7.35 -38.07
N ILE A 162 11.88 -7.23 -37.25
CA ILE A 162 12.10 -6.13 -36.31
C ILE A 162 13.17 -5.19 -36.86
N VAL A 163 12.84 -3.90 -37.02
CA VAL A 163 13.73 -2.86 -37.53
C VAL A 163 13.84 -1.73 -36.52
N GLY A 164 15.05 -1.37 -36.08
CA GLY A 164 15.27 -0.19 -35.24
C GLY A 164 15.52 1.07 -36.07
N VAL A 165 15.04 2.23 -35.63
CA VAL A 165 15.41 3.55 -36.20
C VAL A 165 15.71 4.58 -35.11
N THR A 166 16.82 5.29 -35.31
CA THR A 166 17.37 6.31 -34.42
C THR A 166 17.03 7.71 -34.94
N GLY A 167 16.52 8.58 -34.07
CA GLY A 167 16.30 10.00 -34.37
C GLY A 167 17.54 10.87 -34.25
N TRP A 168 17.44 12.11 -34.75
CA TRP A 168 18.53 13.11 -34.69
C TRP A 168 18.56 13.90 -33.37
N THR A 169 17.51 13.80 -32.56
CA THR A 169 17.37 14.50 -31.28
C THR A 169 17.57 13.52 -30.13
N ASP A 170 18.14 13.96 -29.00
CA ASP A 170 18.07 13.18 -27.75
C ASP A 170 16.68 13.37 -27.10
N LEU A 171 16.28 12.51 -26.16
CA LEU A 171 15.05 12.62 -25.37
C LEU A 171 15.17 13.60 -24.19
N ASP A 172 16.40 13.98 -23.85
CA ASP A 172 16.69 14.96 -22.81
C ASP A 172 16.55 16.40 -23.34
N GLU A 173 15.31 16.83 -23.59
CA GLU A 173 15.02 18.19 -24.07
C GLU A 173 15.35 19.28 -23.03
N LYS A 174 15.29 18.97 -21.72
CA LYS A 174 15.59 19.94 -20.65
C LYS A 174 17.08 20.26 -20.56
N ALA A 175 17.96 19.29 -20.77
CA ALA A 175 19.39 19.54 -20.77
C ALA A 175 19.85 20.45 -21.92
N SER A 176 19.10 20.53 -23.03
CA SER A 176 19.45 21.43 -24.15
C SER A 176 19.48 22.93 -23.78
N ALA A 177 18.98 23.30 -22.59
CA ALA A 177 19.07 24.65 -22.01
C ALA A 177 20.22 24.82 -20.99
N GLU A 178 20.89 23.74 -20.55
CA GLU A 178 22.00 23.77 -19.59
C GLU A 178 23.36 23.50 -20.29
N GLU A 179 24.42 24.18 -19.83
CA GLU A 179 25.80 24.08 -20.36
C GLU A 179 26.43 22.68 -20.28
N THR A 180 25.80 21.75 -19.56
CA THR A 180 26.26 20.37 -19.32
C THR A 180 25.68 19.33 -20.29
N SER A 181 24.76 19.72 -21.19
CA SER A 181 24.18 18.80 -22.16
C SER A 181 25.16 18.37 -23.25
N VAL A 182 25.17 17.07 -23.52
CA VAL A 182 25.85 16.53 -24.71
C VAL A 182 24.90 16.69 -25.89
N SER A 183 25.15 17.69 -26.74
CA SER A 183 24.32 17.89 -27.93
C SER A 183 24.39 16.65 -28.85
N PRO A 184 23.32 16.34 -29.61
CA PRO A 184 23.33 15.25 -30.59
C PRO A 184 24.51 15.33 -31.56
N ASP A 185 24.87 16.53 -32.00
CA ASP A 185 26.03 16.76 -32.87
C ASP A 185 27.36 16.41 -32.19
N SER A 186 27.48 16.63 -30.88
CA SER A 186 28.64 16.25 -30.09
C SER A 186 28.78 14.73 -29.99
N ILE A 187 27.68 14.00 -29.74
CA ILE A 187 27.65 12.53 -29.71
C ILE A 187 28.04 11.96 -31.07
N ILE A 188 27.42 12.46 -32.14
CA ILE A 188 27.69 12.02 -33.51
C ILE A 188 29.16 12.28 -33.87
N ALA A 189 29.71 13.44 -33.50
CA ALA A 189 31.10 13.79 -33.80
C ALA A 189 32.11 12.97 -32.97
N SER A 190 31.86 12.78 -31.67
CA SER A 190 32.77 12.08 -30.76
C SER A 190 32.86 10.58 -31.09
N GLU A 191 31.71 9.96 -31.36
CA GLU A 191 31.58 8.54 -31.70
C GLU A 191 31.72 8.27 -33.21
N LYS A 192 31.79 9.33 -34.03
CA LYS A 192 31.85 9.28 -35.51
C LYS A 192 30.70 8.46 -36.10
N LEU A 193 29.49 8.69 -35.60
CA LEU A 193 28.28 8.00 -36.02
C LEU A 193 27.84 8.48 -37.41
N GLY A 194 27.35 7.55 -38.22
CA GLY A 194 26.61 7.88 -39.45
C GLY A 194 25.12 7.66 -39.23
N LEU A 195 24.30 8.64 -39.62
CA LEU A 195 22.84 8.54 -39.57
C LEU A 195 22.26 8.65 -40.99
N MET A 196 21.68 7.55 -41.47
CA MET A 196 20.96 7.49 -42.75
C MET A 196 19.50 7.96 -42.56
N ASP A 197 18.85 8.35 -43.65
CA ASP A 197 17.40 8.58 -43.64
C ASP A 197 16.66 7.32 -43.14
N PRO A 198 15.81 7.42 -42.10
CA PRO A 198 15.10 6.26 -41.55
C PRO A 198 14.25 5.53 -42.59
N GLY A 199 13.61 6.26 -43.51
CA GLY A 199 12.79 5.67 -44.56
C GLY A 199 13.61 4.90 -45.58
N GLU A 200 14.76 5.43 -45.99
CA GLU A 200 15.74 4.72 -46.82
C GLU A 200 16.26 3.46 -46.12
N ALA A 201 16.61 3.56 -44.84
CA ALA A 201 17.10 2.43 -44.03
C ALA A 201 16.11 1.27 -44.00
N ILE A 202 14.85 1.58 -43.71
CA ILE A 202 13.77 0.58 -43.66
C ILE A 202 13.54 -0.04 -45.02
N ARG A 203 13.45 0.76 -46.11
CA ARG A 203 13.25 0.22 -47.47
C ARG A 203 14.37 -0.73 -47.86
N LYS A 204 15.61 -0.37 -47.55
CA LYS A 204 16.77 -1.22 -47.79
C LYS A 204 16.69 -2.52 -46.99
N GLN A 205 16.29 -2.44 -45.72
CA GLN A 205 16.17 -3.62 -44.88
C GLN A 205 15.05 -4.58 -45.35
N ILE A 206 13.89 -4.04 -45.71
CA ILE A 206 12.77 -4.84 -46.24
C ILE A 206 13.18 -5.52 -47.55
N ALA A 207 13.94 -4.83 -48.42
CA ALA A 207 14.44 -5.39 -49.66
C ALA A 207 15.50 -6.49 -49.47
N GLU A 208 16.22 -6.50 -48.34
CA GLU A 208 17.20 -7.53 -47.99
C GLU A 208 16.55 -8.81 -47.43
N TRP A 209 15.32 -8.75 -46.92
CA TRP A 209 14.61 -9.93 -46.43
C TRP A 209 14.07 -10.79 -47.57
N ALA A 210 14.27 -12.10 -47.47
CA ALA A 210 13.65 -13.07 -48.37
C ALA A 210 12.13 -13.15 -48.14
N ASP A 211 11.39 -13.64 -49.15
CA ASP A 211 9.94 -13.86 -49.05
C ASP A 211 9.56 -14.64 -47.77
N GLY A 212 8.45 -14.26 -47.14
CA GLY A 212 7.88 -14.94 -45.98
C GLY A 212 7.92 -14.20 -44.64
N ILE A 213 8.30 -12.91 -44.60
CA ILE A 213 8.02 -12.04 -43.45
C ILE A 213 6.52 -11.73 -43.45
N SER A 214 5.84 -12.03 -42.35
CA SER A 214 4.40 -11.84 -42.20
C SER A 214 4.03 -10.50 -41.57
N LEU A 215 4.97 -9.89 -40.83
CA LEU A 215 4.75 -8.63 -40.12
C LEU A 215 6.07 -7.86 -40.01
N VAL A 216 6.06 -6.58 -40.35
CA VAL A 216 7.20 -5.67 -40.17
C VAL A 216 6.91 -4.69 -39.02
N VAL A 217 7.69 -4.81 -37.95
CA VAL A 217 7.62 -3.98 -36.75
C VAL A 217 8.84 -3.07 -36.69
N VAL A 218 8.61 -1.75 -36.64
CA VAL A 218 9.65 -0.74 -36.48
C VAL A 218 9.68 -0.29 -35.03
N LEU A 219 10.82 -0.43 -34.37
CA LEU A 219 11.10 0.17 -33.06
C LEU A 219 11.72 1.54 -33.31
N SER A 220 11.07 2.60 -32.83
CA SER A 220 11.39 3.97 -33.27
C SER A 220 11.62 4.92 -32.10
N ASP A 221 12.77 5.58 -32.15
CA ASP A 221 13.10 6.74 -31.32
C ASP A 221 12.88 8.08 -32.06
N LEU A 222 12.02 8.08 -33.10
CA LEU A 222 11.66 9.30 -33.83
C LEU A 222 10.54 10.08 -33.13
N SER A 223 10.42 11.37 -33.46
CA SER A 223 9.29 12.19 -33.03
C SER A 223 7.95 11.58 -33.50
N ALA A 224 6.86 11.84 -32.76
CA ALA A 224 5.52 11.40 -33.16
C ALA A 224 5.14 11.88 -34.58
N LEU A 225 5.61 13.06 -34.99
CA LEU A 225 5.37 13.59 -36.34
C LEU A 225 6.15 12.80 -37.40
N ASP A 226 7.41 12.49 -37.15
CA ASP A 226 8.24 11.74 -38.09
C ASP A 226 7.80 10.28 -38.19
N ASN A 227 7.30 9.67 -37.11
CA ASN A 227 6.64 8.36 -37.16
C ASN A 227 5.41 8.37 -38.09
N ARG A 228 4.58 9.43 -38.04
CA ARG A 228 3.45 9.58 -38.98
C ARG A 228 3.91 9.75 -40.42
N ARG A 229 4.96 10.53 -40.66
CA ARG A 229 5.55 10.72 -42.00
C ARG A 229 6.12 9.41 -42.55
N LEU A 230 6.78 8.64 -41.70
CA LEU A 230 7.34 7.33 -42.04
C LEU A 230 6.24 6.34 -42.41
N ALA A 231 5.20 6.24 -41.58
CA ALA A 231 4.02 5.40 -41.84
C ALA A 231 3.31 5.76 -43.15
N ALA A 232 3.28 7.05 -43.52
CA ALA A 232 2.67 7.52 -44.75
C ALA A 232 3.52 7.27 -46.01
N SER A 233 4.85 7.27 -45.89
CA SER A 233 5.78 7.33 -47.03
C SER A 233 6.58 6.04 -47.31
N VAL A 234 6.53 5.07 -46.39
CA VAL A 234 7.24 3.79 -46.54
C VAL A 234 6.23 2.65 -46.70
N PRO A 235 6.05 2.10 -47.91
CA PRO A 235 5.19 0.95 -48.12
C PRO A 235 5.81 -0.32 -47.51
N GLY A 236 4.96 -1.22 -47.01
CA GLY A 236 5.40 -2.49 -46.43
C GLY A 236 5.62 -2.48 -44.91
N LEU A 237 5.34 -1.35 -44.24
CA LEU A 237 5.27 -1.27 -42.78
C LEU A 237 3.91 -1.72 -42.28
N ASP A 238 3.90 -2.44 -41.16
CA ASP A 238 2.67 -2.87 -40.49
C ASP A 238 2.52 -2.21 -39.11
N VAL A 239 3.59 -2.18 -38.31
CA VAL A 239 3.58 -1.60 -36.96
C VAL A 239 4.81 -0.70 -36.76
N ILE A 240 4.62 0.46 -36.13
CA ILE A 240 5.67 1.30 -35.56
C ILE A 240 5.41 1.39 -34.05
N ILE A 241 6.38 1.05 -33.21
CA ILE A 241 6.36 1.27 -31.77
C ILE A 241 7.25 2.47 -31.49
N GLY A 242 6.66 3.58 -31.05
CA GLY A 242 7.35 4.87 -30.90
C GLY A 242 7.61 5.23 -29.43
N SER A 243 8.87 5.40 -29.04
CA SER A 243 9.25 5.86 -27.69
C SER A 243 8.74 7.28 -27.42
N ARG A 244 8.67 8.13 -28.45
CA ARG A 244 8.21 9.54 -28.38
C ARG A 244 6.76 9.74 -28.82
N THR A 245 5.96 8.69 -28.72
CA THR A 245 4.54 8.71 -29.08
C THR A 245 3.74 8.26 -27.87
N GLU A 246 2.81 9.09 -27.39
CA GLU A 246 2.02 8.77 -26.19
C GLU A 246 0.67 8.13 -26.51
N GLN A 247 0.09 8.45 -27.68
CA GLN A 247 -1.22 7.90 -28.03
C GLN A 247 -1.13 6.36 -28.15
N PRO A 248 -1.98 5.59 -27.44
CA PRO A 248 -1.89 4.13 -27.41
C PRO A 248 -1.90 3.48 -28.80
N LEU A 249 -2.77 3.97 -29.69
CA LEU A 249 -2.88 3.50 -31.06
C LEU A 249 -3.25 4.65 -32.02
N GLN A 250 -2.51 4.77 -33.11
CA GLN A 250 -2.87 5.57 -34.28
C GLN A 250 -2.78 4.70 -35.55
N LYS A 251 -3.56 5.03 -36.58
CA LYS A 251 -3.47 4.39 -37.89
C LYS A 251 -3.18 5.43 -38.96
N VAL A 252 -2.16 5.18 -39.76
CA VAL A 252 -1.81 5.98 -40.94
C VAL A 252 -1.75 5.00 -42.12
N ASN A 253 -2.69 5.14 -43.05
CA ASN A 253 -2.95 4.14 -44.08
C ASN A 253 -3.19 2.75 -43.45
N LYS A 254 -2.35 1.76 -43.80
CA LYS A 254 -2.41 0.40 -43.24
C LYS A 254 -1.48 0.19 -42.03
N THR A 255 -0.64 1.17 -41.71
CA THR A 255 0.38 1.06 -40.66
C THR A 255 -0.20 1.51 -39.33
N MET A 256 -0.03 0.68 -38.29
CA MET A 256 -0.34 1.02 -36.91
C MET A 256 0.86 1.72 -36.25
N ILE A 257 0.61 2.76 -35.47
CA ILE A 257 1.62 3.41 -34.63
C ILE A 257 1.17 3.23 -33.18
N LEU A 258 1.98 2.52 -32.39
CA LEU A 258 1.76 2.23 -30.99
C LEU A 258 2.63 3.16 -30.15
N GLY A 259 2.00 3.92 -29.26
CA GLY A 259 2.70 4.77 -28.30
C GLY A 259 3.17 4.01 -27.07
N THR A 260 4.05 4.60 -26.26
CA THR A 260 4.55 4.02 -25.00
C THR A 260 4.28 4.98 -23.84
N LEU A 261 4.19 4.45 -22.62
CA LEU A 261 4.16 5.27 -21.41
C LEU A 261 5.60 5.51 -20.92
N PRO A 262 6.07 6.77 -20.87
CA PRO A 262 7.47 7.08 -20.54
C PRO A 262 7.80 6.79 -19.07
N LEU A 263 9.09 6.80 -18.75
CA LEU A 263 9.65 6.49 -17.42
C LEU A 263 9.22 5.14 -16.87
N GLY A 264 8.89 4.21 -17.76
CA GLY A 264 8.48 2.88 -17.34
C GLY A 264 7.16 2.84 -16.59
N LYS A 265 6.29 3.85 -16.72
CA LYS A 265 4.99 3.90 -16.04
C LYS A 265 4.00 2.84 -16.53
N GLY A 266 4.28 2.17 -17.64
CA GLY A 266 3.36 1.20 -18.22
C GLY A 266 4.04 0.17 -19.11
N VAL A 267 3.27 -0.87 -19.44
CA VAL A 267 3.61 -1.89 -20.44
C VAL A 267 2.52 -1.90 -21.51
N GLY A 268 2.93 -1.71 -22.76
CA GLY A 268 2.02 -1.85 -23.89
C GLY A 268 1.85 -3.32 -24.28
N LYS A 269 0.62 -3.71 -24.62
CA LYS A 269 0.27 -5.03 -25.13
C LYS A 269 -0.55 -4.87 -26.40
N ALA A 270 -0.10 -5.46 -27.50
CA ALA A 270 -0.85 -5.51 -28.76
C ALA A 270 -1.05 -6.96 -29.18
N VAL A 271 -2.31 -7.41 -29.23
CA VAL A 271 -2.71 -8.72 -29.73
C VAL A 271 -3.17 -8.55 -31.18
N LEU A 272 -2.41 -9.08 -32.12
CA LEU A 272 -2.60 -8.87 -33.55
C LEU A 272 -2.98 -10.17 -34.24
N ARG A 273 -4.10 -10.20 -34.96
CA ARG A 273 -4.41 -11.31 -35.87
C ARG A 273 -3.88 -11.00 -37.26
N VAL A 274 -2.99 -11.83 -37.77
CA VAL A 274 -2.20 -11.60 -38.99
C VAL A 274 -2.46 -12.71 -40.01
N ASP A 275 -2.74 -12.33 -41.26
CA ASP A 275 -2.85 -13.25 -42.41
C ASP A 275 -1.78 -12.94 -43.48
N THR A 276 -1.94 -13.48 -44.69
CA THR A 276 -1.02 -13.23 -45.81
C THR A 276 -1.10 -11.80 -46.39
N ASN A 277 -2.14 -11.04 -46.07
CA ASN A 277 -2.40 -9.70 -46.57
C ASN A 277 -2.12 -8.60 -45.53
N GLY A 278 -1.91 -8.97 -44.26
CA GLY A 278 -1.50 -8.07 -43.17
C GLY A 278 -2.30 -8.30 -41.88
N ILE A 279 -2.48 -7.24 -41.10
CA ILE A 279 -3.22 -7.27 -39.83
C ILE A 279 -4.73 -7.25 -40.11
N LEU A 280 -5.44 -8.30 -39.69
CA LEU A 280 -6.90 -8.44 -39.80
C LEU A 280 -7.63 -7.72 -38.68
N SER A 281 -7.15 -7.88 -37.45
CA SER A 281 -7.69 -7.24 -36.25
C SER A 281 -6.59 -6.98 -35.24
N SER A 282 -6.80 -5.96 -34.41
CA SER A 282 -5.88 -5.62 -33.33
C SER A 282 -6.65 -5.26 -32.07
N ASP A 283 -6.13 -5.72 -30.94
CA ASP A 283 -6.50 -5.26 -29.61
C ASP A 283 -5.25 -4.68 -28.95
N VAL A 284 -5.32 -3.43 -28.48
CA VAL A 284 -4.15 -2.67 -28.00
C VAL A 284 -4.49 -2.06 -26.65
N GLU A 285 -3.67 -2.36 -25.67
CA GLU A 285 -3.83 -1.94 -24.28
C GLU A 285 -2.52 -1.33 -23.77
N GLN A 286 -2.63 -0.30 -22.93
CA GLN A 286 -1.52 0.21 -22.12
C GLN A 286 -1.83 -0.13 -20.67
N ILE A 287 -1.00 -0.97 -20.06
CA ILE A 287 -1.19 -1.44 -18.69
C ILE A 287 -0.36 -0.52 -17.77
N PRO A 288 -0.98 0.36 -16.97
CA PRO A 288 -0.26 1.22 -16.04
C PRO A 288 0.33 0.41 -14.88
N LEU A 289 1.54 0.74 -14.47
CA LEU A 289 2.27 0.04 -13.41
C LEU A 289 2.02 0.68 -12.04
N GLY A 290 0.78 0.62 -11.55
CA GLY A 290 0.44 1.17 -10.22
C GLY A 290 0.99 0.36 -9.05
N VAL A 291 0.99 0.96 -7.86
CA VAL A 291 1.45 0.33 -6.60
C VAL A 291 0.72 -0.96 -6.20
N VAL A 292 -0.46 -1.22 -6.78
CA VAL A 292 -1.24 -2.45 -6.57
C VAL A 292 -0.63 -3.68 -7.24
N ILE A 293 0.29 -3.48 -8.20
CA ILE A 293 0.98 -4.57 -8.89
C ILE A 293 2.13 -5.06 -8.00
N ALA A 294 2.13 -6.36 -7.71
CA ALA A 294 3.19 -6.99 -6.94
C ALA A 294 4.55 -6.90 -7.65
N GLU A 295 5.62 -6.70 -6.89
CA GLU A 295 6.98 -6.62 -7.42
C GLU A 295 7.60 -8.00 -7.64
N SER A 296 8.24 -8.17 -8.80
CA SER A 296 9.02 -9.35 -9.11
C SER A 296 10.29 -9.41 -8.27
N ARG A 297 10.37 -10.37 -7.34
CA ARG A 297 11.46 -10.46 -6.34
C ARG A 297 12.87 -10.51 -6.93
N ASP A 298 13.08 -11.28 -8.00
CA ASP A 298 14.40 -11.41 -8.62
C ASP A 298 14.86 -10.11 -9.28
N ILE A 299 13.93 -9.31 -9.81
CA ILE A 299 14.21 -8.00 -10.38
C ILE A 299 14.31 -6.93 -9.29
N ALA A 300 13.49 -7.02 -8.24
CA ALA A 300 13.62 -6.19 -7.04
C ALA A 300 15.01 -6.34 -6.43
N LYS A 301 15.56 -7.57 -6.35
CA LYS A 301 16.95 -7.81 -5.91
C LYS A 301 18.01 -7.11 -6.77
N ILE A 302 17.80 -7.00 -8.08
CA ILE A 302 18.73 -6.27 -8.98
C ILE A 302 18.68 -4.77 -8.63
N VAL A 303 17.47 -4.23 -8.43
CA VAL A 303 17.26 -2.84 -8.01
C VAL A 303 17.82 -2.58 -6.61
N ASP A 304 17.63 -3.50 -5.65
CA ASP A 304 18.20 -3.43 -4.30
C ASP A 304 19.72 -3.48 -4.31
N THR A 305 20.32 -4.21 -5.25
CA THR A 305 21.77 -4.25 -5.44
C THR A 305 22.29 -2.87 -5.85
N PHE A 306 21.61 -2.18 -6.77
CA PHE A 306 21.92 -0.80 -7.10
C PHE A 306 21.88 0.11 -5.87
N TYR A 307 20.80 0.05 -5.08
CA TYR A 307 20.69 0.86 -3.86
C TYR A 307 21.76 0.51 -2.83
N THR A 308 22.12 -0.76 -2.71
CA THR A 308 23.19 -1.23 -1.82
C THR A 308 24.55 -0.70 -2.26
N GLN A 309 24.82 -0.65 -3.57
CA GLN A 309 26.05 -0.07 -4.10
C GLN A 309 26.12 1.43 -3.83
N VAL A 310 25.03 2.16 -4.07
CA VAL A 310 24.95 3.59 -3.74
C VAL A 310 25.15 3.81 -2.24
N ALA A 311 24.50 3.03 -1.37
CA ALA A 311 24.63 3.16 0.07
C ALA A 311 26.09 2.94 0.56
N ASN A 312 26.82 2.04 -0.08
CA ASN A 312 28.19 1.68 0.30
C ASN A 312 29.28 2.55 -0.35
N ASP A 313 28.95 3.37 -1.34
CA ASP A 313 29.90 4.24 -2.04
C ASP A 313 29.68 5.72 -1.68
N PRO A 314 30.56 6.34 -0.87
CA PRO A 314 30.47 7.77 -0.57
C PRO A 314 30.45 8.67 -1.81
N GLN A 315 31.17 8.31 -2.88
CA GLN A 315 31.21 9.14 -4.09
C GLN A 315 29.82 9.19 -4.75
N LEU A 316 29.15 8.04 -4.84
CA LEU A 316 27.79 7.98 -5.40
C LEU A 316 26.76 8.71 -4.53
N ARG A 317 26.91 8.69 -3.19
CA ARG A 317 26.02 9.41 -2.27
C ARG A 317 26.15 10.93 -2.39
N ASP A 318 27.35 11.41 -2.70
CA ASP A 318 27.65 12.85 -2.75
C ASP A 318 27.41 13.47 -4.16
N GLU A 319 27.06 12.67 -5.18
CA GLU A 319 26.79 13.12 -6.56
C GLU A 319 25.46 13.89 -6.73
N GLY A 320 24.75 14.14 -5.64
CA GLY A 320 23.50 14.90 -5.62
C GLY A 320 23.65 16.35 -6.08
N SER A 321 22.90 16.73 -7.12
CA SER A 321 22.87 18.13 -7.57
C SER A 321 21.89 18.97 -6.71
N PRO A 322 22.27 20.20 -6.34
CA PRO A 322 21.36 21.09 -5.63
C PRO A 322 20.15 21.44 -6.51
N ARG A 323 18.95 21.14 -6.03
CA ARG A 323 17.72 21.16 -6.84
C ARG A 323 17.08 22.54 -7.04
N PHE A 324 17.44 23.51 -6.20
CA PHE A 324 16.84 24.86 -6.19
C PHE A 324 17.83 25.94 -6.69
N VAL A 325 18.79 25.56 -7.55
CA VAL A 325 19.73 26.53 -8.15
C VAL A 325 18.95 27.58 -8.96
N GLY A 326 19.34 28.85 -8.83
CA GLY A 326 18.66 29.97 -9.48
C GLY A 326 17.49 30.58 -8.68
N TYR A 327 17.03 29.93 -7.61
CA TYR A 327 16.05 30.53 -6.70
C TYR A 327 16.69 31.56 -5.74
N SER A 328 15.84 32.42 -5.18
CA SER A 328 16.27 33.52 -4.31
C SER A 328 16.90 33.04 -2.99
N HIS A 329 18.14 33.44 -2.74
CA HIS A 329 18.97 33.15 -1.56
C HIS A 329 19.79 31.85 -1.64
N GLU A 330 19.49 30.91 -2.53
CA GLU A 330 20.23 29.66 -2.68
C GLU A 330 21.70 29.87 -3.09
N GLU A 331 21.96 30.81 -4.00
CA GLU A 331 23.33 31.17 -4.40
C GLU A 331 24.18 31.70 -3.24
N THR A 332 23.54 32.34 -2.25
CA THR A 332 24.26 32.91 -1.11
C THR A 332 24.82 31.83 -0.19
N VAL A 333 24.25 30.62 -0.20
CA VAL A 333 24.80 29.45 0.51
C VAL A 333 26.02 28.90 -0.22
N ILE A 334 25.99 28.86 -1.56
CA ILE A 334 27.13 28.44 -2.38
C ILE A 334 28.34 29.38 -2.15
N ARG A 335 28.07 30.68 -1.96
CA ARG A 335 29.08 31.70 -1.63
C ARG A 335 29.46 31.75 -0.14
N ALA A 336 28.92 30.87 0.69
CA ALA A 336 29.11 30.82 2.14
C ALA A 336 28.69 32.11 2.90
N GLU A 337 27.77 32.89 2.34
CA GLU A 337 27.23 34.11 2.94
C GLU A 337 25.95 33.86 3.76
N ASN A 338 25.30 32.73 3.52
CA ASN A 338 24.07 32.29 4.18
C ASN A 338 24.14 30.78 4.47
N VAL A 339 23.23 30.27 5.32
CA VAL A 339 23.17 28.86 5.68
C VAL A 339 21.72 28.38 5.85
N TYR A 340 21.49 27.09 5.64
CA TYR A 340 20.29 26.43 6.15
C TYR A 340 20.43 26.27 7.67
N THR A 341 19.36 26.58 8.39
CA THR A 341 19.32 26.64 9.86
C THR A 341 18.41 25.59 10.47
N GLY A 342 17.44 25.09 9.72
CA GLY A 342 16.45 24.11 10.15
C GLY A 342 15.17 24.74 10.72
N ALA A 343 14.07 24.00 10.59
CA ALA A 343 12.74 24.43 10.99
C ALA A 343 12.64 24.76 12.49
N GLU A 344 13.45 24.10 13.33
CA GLU A 344 13.48 24.35 14.78
C GLU A 344 13.87 25.79 15.10
N VAL A 345 14.81 26.37 14.35
CA VAL A 345 15.22 27.77 14.54
C VAL A 345 14.10 28.72 14.11
N CYS A 346 13.30 28.33 13.11
CA CYS A 346 12.14 29.10 12.69
C CYS A 346 11.04 29.12 13.76
N ALA A 347 10.85 28.01 14.49
CA ALA A 347 9.79 27.83 15.48
C ALA A 347 9.83 28.86 16.62
N ASP A 348 11.02 29.37 16.97
CA ASP A 348 11.21 30.37 18.03
C ASP A 348 10.48 31.70 17.73
N CYS A 349 10.37 32.06 16.44
CA CYS A 349 9.71 33.29 15.98
C CYS A 349 8.37 33.02 15.26
N HIS A 350 8.22 31.84 14.64
CA HIS A 350 7.08 31.43 13.82
C HIS A 350 6.40 30.14 14.35
N PRO A 351 5.91 30.13 15.61
CA PRO A 351 5.40 28.91 16.24
C PRO A 351 4.07 28.41 15.65
N HIS A 352 3.30 29.27 14.98
CA HIS A 352 2.06 28.88 14.32
C HIS A 352 2.35 28.17 13.00
N GLU A 353 3.13 28.81 12.14
CA GLU A 353 3.52 28.27 10.83
C GLU A 353 4.33 26.98 10.98
N TYR A 354 5.22 26.89 12.00
CA TYR A 354 5.95 25.67 12.31
C TYR A 354 5.01 24.51 12.68
N ARG A 355 3.94 24.78 13.44
CA ARG A 355 2.96 23.75 13.81
C ARG A 355 2.13 23.30 12.62
N ASP A 356 1.67 24.25 11.80
CA ASP A 356 0.94 23.93 10.57
C ASP A 356 1.81 23.05 9.65
N TRP A 357 3.09 23.41 9.49
CA TRP A 357 4.04 22.64 8.70
C TRP A 357 4.31 21.24 9.28
N SER A 358 4.48 21.10 10.59
CA SER A 358 4.89 19.82 11.20
C SER A 358 3.85 18.70 11.06
N GLU A 359 2.60 19.06 10.79
CA GLU A 359 1.49 18.14 10.52
C GLU A 359 1.42 17.71 9.04
N THR A 360 2.18 18.36 8.15
CA THR A 360 2.17 18.04 6.70
C THR A 360 3.00 16.81 6.34
N HIS A 361 2.74 16.27 5.14
CA HIS A 361 3.59 15.24 4.53
C HIS A 361 5.04 15.71 4.32
N HIS A 362 5.27 17.00 4.09
CA HIS A 362 6.60 17.57 3.91
C HIS A 362 7.49 17.43 5.14
N ALA A 363 6.94 17.63 6.35
CA ALA A 363 7.69 17.42 7.58
C ALA A 363 8.14 15.96 7.77
N ASN A 364 7.34 15.01 7.26
CA ASN A 364 7.59 13.57 7.37
C ASN A 364 8.21 12.95 6.11
N ALA A 365 8.57 13.76 5.10
CA ALA A 365 8.99 13.26 3.80
C ALA A 365 10.18 12.30 3.90
N PHE A 366 11.18 12.58 4.74
CA PHE A 366 12.35 11.70 4.86
C PHE A 366 12.02 10.31 5.44
N ASN A 367 10.97 10.19 6.26
CA ASN A 367 10.58 8.92 6.87
C ASN A 367 10.14 7.91 5.80
N THR A 368 9.59 8.39 4.69
CA THR A 368 9.17 7.54 3.56
C THR A 368 10.38 6.85 2.93
N LEU A 369 11.52 7.55 2.85
CA LEU A 369 12.78 6.98 2.36
C LEU A 369 13.37 5.95 3.33
N LEU A 370 13.22 6.17 4.64
CA LEU A 370 13.67 5.19 5.64
C LEU A 370 12.86 3.89 5.53
N LEU A 371 11.54 4.00 5.34
CA LEU A 371 10.65 2.86 5.16
C LEU A 371 10.95 2.07 3.88
N ALA A 372 11.25 2.76 2.79
CA ALA A 372 11.61 2.15 1.52
C ALA A 372 13.10 1.74 1.43
N GLN A 373 13.90 2.01 2.46
CA GLN A 373 15.36 1.81 2.46
C GLN A 373 16.11 2.61 1.37
N LYS A 374 15.56 3.77 0.96
CA LYS A 374 16.10 4.66 -0.09
C LYS A 374 16.72 5.95 0.44
N HIS A 375 16.94 6.04 1.75
CA HIS A 375 17.49 7.22 2.43
C HIS A 375 18.97 7.51 2.12
N PHE A 376 19.64 6.60 1.39
CA PHE A 376 20.97 6.83 0.82
C PHE A 376 20.94 7.22 -0.67
N GLN A 377 19.76 7.31 -1.31
CA GLN A 377 19.66 7.62 -2.73
C GLN A 377 19.60 9.14 -2.98
N PRO A 378 20.59 9.74 -3.64
CA PRO A 378 20.62 11.19 -3.89
C PRO A 378 19.36 11.74 -4.57
N ASP A 379 18.83 11.05 -5.58
CA ASP A 379 17.63 11.49 -6.32
C ASP A 379 16.36 11.55 -5.45
N CYS A 380 16.28 10.68 -4.44
CA CYS A 380 15.18 10.66 -3.51
C CYS A 380 15.41 11.66 -2.37
N VAL A 381 16.63 11.69 -1.83
CA VAL A 381 17.03 12.56 -0.73
C VAL A 381 16.85 14.03 -1.11
N THR A 382 17.17 14.43 -2.34
CA THR A 382 17.04 15.83 -2.79
C THR A 382 15.60 16.37 -2.70
N CYS A 383 14.58 15.51 -2.81
CA CYS A 383 13.16 15.88 -2.66
C CYS A 383 12.62 15.67 -1.25
N HIS A 384 13.26 14.82 -0.44
CA HIS A 384 12.76 14.41 0.88
C HIS A 384 13.58 14.99 2.05
N SER A 385 14.49 15.91 1.75
CA SER A 385 15.31 16.62 2.74
C SER A 385 15.44 18.09 2.36
N THR A 386 16.06 18.89 3.24
CA THR A 386 16.22 20.33 3.02
C THR A 386 17.65 20.68 2.66
N GLY A 387 17.84 21.31 1.51
CA GLY A 387 19.14 21.86 1.10
C GLY A 387 20.18 20.82 0.67
N PHE A 388 19.80 19.58 0.36
CA PHE A 388 20.74 18.59 -0.15
C PHE A 388 21.50 19.10 -1.39
N GLY A 389 22.80 18.81 -1.46
CA GLY A 389 23.72 19.35 -2.48
C GLY A 389 24.26 20.76 -2.20
N TYR A 390 23.77 21.46 -1.17
CA TYR A 390 24.33 22.75 -0.75
C TYR A 390 25.32 22.61 0.42
N PRO A 391 26.37 23.47 0.52
CA PRO A 391 27.40 23.36 1.56
C PRO A 391 26.93 23.33 3.02
N SER A 392 25.74 23.85 3.33
CA SER A 392 25.17 23.86 4.69
C SER A 392 23.84 23.09 4.81
N GLY A 393 23.42 22.42 3.73
CA GLY A 393 22.17 21.69 3.73
C GLY A 393 22.32 20.23 4.17
N PHE A 394 21.26 19.44 3.98
CA PHE A 394 21.25 18.03 4.34
C PHE A 394 22.40 17.25 3.69
N ALA A 395 23.02 16.36 4.48
CA ALA A 395 24.01 15.39 3.99
C ALA A 395 23.57 13.98 4.38
N ILE A 396 23.77 13.03 3.48
CA ILE A 396 23.37 11.64 3.70
C ILE A 396 24.13 11.04 4.88
N GLY A 397 23.40 10.53 5.86
CA GLY A 397 23.95 10.05 7.14
C GLY A 397 23.79 11.03 8.30
N GLU A 398 23.40 12.28 8.04
CA GLU A 398 23.11 13.27 9.08
C GLU A 398 21.63 13.19 9.55
N ASN A 399 21.39 13.75 10.74
CA ASN A 399 20.05 13.82 11.34
C ASN A 399 19.39 15.22 11.20
N THR A 400 20.18 16.26 10.97
CA THR A 400 19.70 17.64 10.81
C THR A 400 19.13 17.81 9.40
N LEU A 401 18.14 18.71 9.21
CA LEU A 401 17.55 19.04 7.91
C LEU A 401 16.84 17.87 7.19
N ARG A 402 16.45 16.83 7.94
CA ARG A 402 15.56 15.78 7.44
C ARG A 402 14.16 16.34 7.20
N GLY A 403 13.51 15.84 6.14
CA GLY A 403 12.21 16.31 5.69
C GLY A 403 12.31 17.55 4.82
N VAL A 404 11.21 17.89 4.17
CA VAL A 404 11.04 19.14 3.44
C VAL A 404 10.63 20.20 4.46
N GLN A 405 11.58 21.04 4.88
CA GLN A 405 11.41 22.01 5.96
C GLN A 405 11.03 23.40 5.42
N CYS A 406 10.84 24.37 6.33
CA CYS A 406 10.48 25.75 6.01
C CYS A 406 11.41 26.36 4.94
N GLU A 407 12.71 26.07 5.02
CA GLU A 407 13.75 26.64 4.15
C GLU A 407 13.76 26.03 2.74
N THR A 408 13.03 24.93 2.46
CA THR A 408 12.77 24.52 1.08
C THR A 408 11.87 25.54 0.39
N CYS A 409 10.77 25.93 1.05
CA CYS A 409 9.80 26.88 0.54
C CYS A 409 10.31 28.33 0.62
N HIS A 410 10.93 28.70 1.73
CA HIS A 410 11.35 30.07 2.05
C HIS A 410 12.84 30.35 1.79
N GLY A 411 13.59 29.38 1.29
CA GLY A 411 15.02 29.49 1.06
C GLY A 411 15.83 29.53 2.37
N PRO A 412 17.17 29.55 2.28
CA PRO A 412 18.08 29.52 3.42
C PRO A 412 17.88 30.70 4.37
N GLY A 413 17.61 30.42 5.65
CA GLY A 413 17.18 31.40 6.65
C GLY A 413 18.29 32.02 7.50
N GLY A 414 19.55 31.58 7.40
CA GLY A 414 20.63 32.02 8.27
C GLY A 414 20.83 33.54 8.37
N GLN A 415 20.73 34.27 7.26
CA GLN A 415 20.78 35.73 7.24
C GLN A 415 19.53 36.36 7.86
N HIS A 416 18.35 35.75 7.67
CA HIS A 416 17.10 36.21 8.25
C HIS A 416 17.11 36.05 9.77
N VAL A 417 17.59 34.92 10.29
CA VAL A 417 17.76 34.69 11.73
C VAL A 417 18.68 35.75 12.35
N ARG A 418 19.78 36.12 11.67
CA ARG A 418 20.69 37.18 12.13
C ARG A 418 20.08 38.58 12.02
N ARG A 419 19.26 38.82 11.00
CA ARG A 419 18.65 40.11 10.68
C ARG A 419 17.26 39.86 10.06
N PRO A 420 16.16 39.96 10.84
CA PRO A 420 14.81 39.55 10.44
C PRO A 420 14.12 40.47 9.42
N GLU A 421 14.78 40.73 8.29
CA GLU A 421 14.26 41.53 7.19
C GLU A 421 13.71 40.63 6.09
N LYS A 422 12.59 41.05 5.48
CA LYS A 422 11.92 40.33 4.38
C LYS A 422 12.80 40.09 3.13
N LYS A 423 13.90 40.84 3.01
CA LYS A 423 14.86 40.70 1.90
C LYS A 423 15.91 39.61 2.14
N ASN A 424 15.97 39.03 3.34
CA ASN A 424 16.95 38.02 3.72
C ASN A 424 16.36 36.59 3.70
N ILE A 425 15.10 36.46 3.26
CA ILE A 425 14.37 35.20 3.17
C ILE A 425 13.36 35.32 2.03
N ARG A 426 13.01 34.20 1.38
CA ARG A 426 11.99 34.19 0.33
C ARG A 426 10.62 34.36 0.97
N GLY A 427 10.08 35.58 0.87
CA GLY A 427 8.75 35.89 1.40
C GLY A 427 7.58 35.44 0.52
N ASN A 428 7.79 35.29 -0.80
CA ASN A 428 6.77 34.83 -1.74
C ASN A 428 7.22 33.52 -2.39
N VAL A 429 6.43 32.47 -2.21
CA VAL A 429 6.73 31.14 -2.76
C VAL A 429 6.13 31.08 -4.16
N ASP A 430 7.00 30.97 -5.16
CA ASP A 430 6.54 30.74 -6.53
C ASP A 430 6.14 29.28 -6.69
N ILE A 431 5.06 29.05 -7.42
CA ILE A 431 4.50 27.72 -7.60
C ILE A 431 5.41 26.77 -8.37
N THR A 432 6.25 27.31 -9.24
CA THR A 432 7.29 26.56 -9.96
C THR A 432 8.32 25.93 -9.03
N LEU A 433 8.42 26.40 -7.78
CA LEU A 433 9.25 25.78 -6.74
C LEU A 433 8.79 24.34 -6.46
N CYS A 434 7.48 24.12 -6.37
CA CYS A 434 6.90 22.81 -6.11
C CYS A 434 7.17 21.83 -7.26
N GLU A 435 7.19 22.33 -8.50
CA GLU A 435 7.42 21.54 -9.71
C GLU A 435 8.83 20.94 -9.77
N ASN A 436 9.76 21.44 -8.95
CA ASN A 436 11.06 20.82 -8.85
C ASN A 436 10.95 19.42 -8.23
N CYS A 437 9.99 19.14 -7.34
CA CYS A 437 9.81 17.84 -6.69
C CYS A 437 8.53 17.11 -7.12
N HIS A 438 7.54 17.85 -7.61
CA HIS A 438 6.25 17.34 -8.07
C HIS A 438 6.06 17.64 -9.55
N ASP A 439 6.21 16.64 -10.41
CA ASP A 439 5.76 16.74 -11.80
C ASP A 439 4.68 15.67 -12.09
N ASP A 440 4.13 15.68 -13.31
CA ASP A 440 3.17 14.66 -13.78
C ASP A 440 3.76 13.24 -13.79
N HIS A 441 5.06 13.08 -13.54
CA HIS A 441 5.75 11.81 -13.33
C HIS A 441 5.78 11.34 -11.89
N GLN A 442 6.09 12.20 -10.92
CA GLN A 442 6.09 11.81 -9.50
C GLN A 442 4.70 11.89 -8.87
N THR A 443 3.83 12.77 -9.38
CA THR A 443 2.47 12.98 -8.88
C THR A 443 1.48 12.89 -10.05
N PRO A 444 0.98 11.69 -10.38
CA PRO A 444 -0.08 11.57 -11.38
C PRO A 444 -1.29 12.40 -10.96
N ASP A 445 -1.89 13.09 -11.93
CA ASP A 445 -2.97 14.07 -11.72
C ASP A 445 -2.58 15.33 -10.96
N LEU A 446 -1.29 15.70 -10.97
CA LEU A 446 -0.79 16.94 -10.37
C LEU A 446 -1.66 18.12 -10.81
N ALA A 447 -1.88 18.30 -12.12
CA ALA A 447 -2.70 19.39 -12.66
C ALA A 447 -4.13 19.49 -12.07
N VAL A 448 -4.69 18.37 -11.59
CA VAL A 448 -6.04 18.31 -11.00
C VAL A 448 -5.98 18.59 -9.50
N ARG A 449 -4.99 18.04 -8.80
CA ARG A 449 -4.88 18.09 -7.33
C ARG A 449 -4.02 19.23 -6.80
N PHE A 450 -3.38 19.99 -7.69
CA PHE A 450 -2.39 20.96 -7.28
C PHE A 450 -2.94 22.06 -6.37
N GLU A 451 -4.12 22.60 -6.67
CA GLU A 451 -4.75 23.62 -5.82
C GLU A 451 -5.07 23.07 -4.41
N GLU A 452 -5.47 21.81 -4.31
CA GLU A 452 -5.69 21.11 -3.04
C GLU A 452 -4.37 20.93 -2.28
N MET A 453 -3.33 20.40 -2.93
CA MET A 453 -2.00 20.20 -2.33
C MET A 453 -1.38 21.51 -1.84
N VAL A 454 -1.50 22.60 -2.61
CA VAL A 454 -1.03 23.93 -2.22
C VAL A 454 -1.83 24.45 -1.02
N SER A 455 -3.11 24.11 -0.93
CA SER A 455 -3.95 24.52 0.21
C SER A 455 -3.57 23.87 1.54
N GLU A 456 -2.94 22.70 1.50
CA GLU A 456 -2.39 22.00 2.67
C GLU A 456 -1.11 22.67 3.21
N VAL A 457 -0.35 23.34 2.35
CA VAL A 457 0.92 23.99 2.71
C VAL A 457 0.82 25.53 2.80
N ASP A 458 -0.31 26.13 2.38
CA ASP A 458 -0.54 27.57 2.48
C ASP A 458 -0.95 28.00 3.90
N HIS A 459 0.00 28.63 4.59
CA HIS A 459 -0.21 29.24 5.90
C HIS A 459 -1.22 30.41 5.89
N ASN A 460 -1.50 31.02 4.73
CA ASN A 460 -2.40 32.16 4.54
C ASN A 460 -3.79 31.81 4.03
N ASN A 461 -4.12 30.53 3.75
CA ASN A 461 -5.44 30.13 3.22
C ASN A 461 -6.54 30.35 4.27
N THR A 462 -6.85 31.62 4.44
CA THR A 462 -7.79 32.17 5.39
C THR A 462 -9.13 32.30 4.71
N ARG A 463 -9.21 32.43 3.37
CA ARG A 463 -10.45 32.75 2.65
C ARG A 463 -11.36 31.55 2.40
N LEU A 464 -10.83 30.38 2.03
CA LEU A 464 -11.62 29.14 1.96
C LEU A 464 -11.99 28.68 3.39
N LYS A 465 -11.01 28.76 4.30
CA LYS A 465 -11.23 28.60 5.74
C LYS A 465 -12.16 29.67 6.32
N GLN A 466 -12.35 30.84 5.70
CA GLN A 466 -13.21 31.94 6.15
C GLN A 466 -14.63 31.81 5.62
N VAL A 467 -14.83 31.39 4.36
CA VAL A 467 -16.18 31.05 3.85
C VAL A 467 -16.72 29.84 4.61
N LEU A 468 -15.87 28.85 4.90
CA LEU A 468 -16.21 27.75 5.82
C LEU A 468 -16.42 28.29 7.26
N ARG A 469 -15.55 29.15 7.82
CA ARG A 469 -15.75 29.77 9.15
C ARG A 469 -17.01 30.63 9.27
N GLU A 470 -17.41 31.36 8.23
CA GLU A 470 -18.59 32.24 8.26
C GLU A 470 -19.90 31.43 8.35
N GLU A 471 -19.90 30.17 7.86
CA GLU A 471 -20.98 29.20 8.13
C GLU A 471 -20.77 28.35 9.41
N ILE A 472 -19.57 28.39 10.01
CA ILE A 472 -19.14 27.50 11.12
C ILE A 472 -19.06 28.21 12.48
N THR A 473 -18.82 29.52 12.54
CA THR A 473 -18.62 30.24 13.81
C THR A 473 -19.72 31.26 14.06
N THR A 474 -20.82 30.81 14.67
CA THR A 474 -21.42 31.49 15.82
C THR A 474 -22.52 30.59 16.41
N SER A 475 -22.17 29.87 17.48
CA SER A 475 -23.18 29.64 18.53
C SER A 475 -23.58 31.04 19.01
N ALA A 476 -24.88 31.28 19.21
CA ALA A 476 -25.43 32.59 19.58
C ALA A 476 -24.94 33.14 20.95
N GLY A 477 -23.87 32.59 21.52
CA GLY A 477 -23.31 32.93 22.83
C GLY A 477 -21.77 32.83 22.97
N GLY A 478 -21.00 32.69 21.88
CA GLY A 478 -19.53 32.79 21.93
C GLY A 478 -18.77 31.59 22.52
N LYS A 479 -19.41 30.40 22.61
CA LYS A 479 -18.77 29.16 23.07
C LYS A 479 -18.12 28.39 21.90
N PRO A 480 -16.98 27.71 22.11
CA PRO A 480 -16.36 26.83 21.10
C PRO A 480 -17.30 25.70 20.70
N THR A 481 -17.36 25.37 19.41
CA THR A 481 -18.27 24.32 18.89
C THR A 481 -17.51 23.00 18.74
N VAL A 482 -18.09 21.90 19.24
CA VAL A 482 -17.53 20.55 19.11
C VAL A 482 -18.58 19.67 18.44
N GLU A 483 -18.29 19.15 17.26
CA GLU A 483 -19.25 18.43 16.43
C GLU A 483 -18.75 17.01 16.16
N LEU A 484 -19.52 16.02 16.60
CA LEU A 484 -19.20 14.61 16.39
C LEU A 484 -20.13 14.05 15.31
N PHE A 485 -19.55 13.43 14.29
CA PHE A 485 -20.25 12.80 13.18
C PHE A 485 -20.13 11.28 13.29
N VAL A 486 -21.27 10.60 13.38
CA VAL A 486 -21.33 9.16 13.67
C VAL A 486 -22.37 8.43 12.85
N MET A 487 -22.12 7.15 12.64
CA MET A 487 -23.11 6.16 12.24
C MET A 487 -23.70 5.51 13.49
N ALA A 488 -25.03 5.47 13.62
CA ALA A 488 -25.70 5.11 14.86
C ALA A 488 -25.49 3.65 15.32
N LEU A 489 -25.00 2.74 14.46
CA LEU A 489 -24.64 1.36 14.83
C LEU A 489 -23.14 1.05 14.64
N CYS A 490 -22.30 2.06 14.47
CA CYS A 490 -20.87 1.84 14.22
C CYS A 490 -20.08 1.58 15.52
N PRO A 491 -19.32 0.48 15.64
CA PRO A 491 -18.52 0.20 16.85
C PRO A 491 -17.47 1.28 17.13
N TYR A 492 -16.90 1.91 16.09
CA TYR A 492 -15.97 3.01 16.24
C TYR A 492 -16.66 4.31 16.70
N ALA A 493 -17.92 4.54 16.31
CA ALA A 493 -18.71 5.65 16.85
C ALA A 493 -18.95 5.46 18.35
N MET A 494 -19.31 4.25 18.76
CA MET A 494 -19.57 3.92 20.16
C MET A 494 -18.34 4.13 21.03
N GLU A 495 -17.16 3.72 20.54
CA GLU A 495 -15.88 3.97 21.20
C GLU A 495 -15.63 5.47 21.34
N ALA A 496 -15.83 6.25 20.28
CA ALA A 496 -15.65 7.69 20.31
C ALA A 496 -16.63 8.41 21.24
N GLU A 497 -17.91 8.09 21.19
CA GLU A 497 -18.95 8.64 22.07
C GLU A 497 -18.65 8.33 23.55
N SER A 498 -18.31 7.08 23.85
CA SER A 498 -17.96 6.63 25.19
C SER A 498 -16.69 7.31 25.69
N ALA A 499 -15.70 7.47 24.82
CA ALA A 499 -14.45 8.11 25.18
C ALA A 499 -14.58 9.64 25.30
N LEU A 500 -15.50 10.28 24.58
CA LEU A 500 -15.78 11.71 24.69
C LEU A 500 -16.62 12.07 25.91
N ALA A 501 -17.42 11.14 26.45
CA ALA A 501 -18.32 11.40 27.57
C ALA A 501 -17.68 12.11 28.78
N PRO A 502 -16.49 11.69 29.28
CA PRO A 502 -15.84 12.38 30.40
C PRO A 502 -15.41 13.81 30.04
N THR A 503 -15.02 14.04 28.79
CA THR A 503 -14.66 15.36 28.27
C THR A 503 -15.89 16.26 28.15
N LEU A 504 -17.00 15.76 27.61
CA LEU A 504 -18.24 16.54 27.52
C LEU A 504 -18.75 16.96 28.91
N ALA A 505 -18.62 16.08 29.91
CA ALA A 505 -18.94 16.41 31.30
C ALA A 505 -17.97 17.44 31.90
N ALA A 506 -16.65 17.32 31.64
CA ALA A 506 -15.66 18.27 32.15
C ALA A 506 -15.80 19.69 31.56
N PHE A 507 -16.28 19.78 30.32
CA PHE A 507 -16.49 21.03 29.58
C PHE A 507 -17.98 21.45 29.55
N GLU A 508 -18.81 20.87 30.41
CA GLU A 508 -20.24 21.18 30.48
C GLU A 508 -20.47 22.68 30.65
N GLY A 509 -21.34 23.25 29.82
CA GLY A 509 -21.63 24.69 29.81
C GLY A 509 -20.51 25.58 29.25
N GLN A 510 -19.33 25.05 28.95
CA GLN A 510 -18.18 25.77 28.39
C GLN A 510 -18.04 25.60 26.86
N ILE A 511 -18.57 24.51 26.29
CA ILE A 511 -18.60 24.22 24.85
C ILE A 511 -20.03 24.07 24.31
N ASP A 512 -20.20 24.23 23.00
CA ASP A 512 -21.43 23.91 22.25
C ASP A 512 -21.23 22.57 21.53
N PHE A 513 -21.68 21.47 22.14
CA PHE A 513 -21.53 20.13 21.59
C PHE A 513 -22.72 19.74 20.68
N LYS A 514 -22.42 19.22 19.48
CA LYS A 514 -23.42 18.76 18.52
C LYS A 514 -23.09 17.35 18.03
N LEU A 515 -24.11 16.50 18.00
CA LEU A 515 -24.02 15.16 17.43
C LEU A 515 -24.76 15.12 16.09
N HIS A 516 -24.07 14.65 15.06
CA HIS A 516 -24.59 14.51 13.69
C HIS A 516 -24.54 13.05 13.26
N PHE A 517 -25.60 12.60 12.60
CA PHE A 517 -25.65 11.27 12.01
C PHE A 517 -25.21 11.28 10.55
N ILE A 518 -24.53 10.21 10.15
CA ILE A 518 -24.11 9.96 8.78
C ILE A 518 -25.15 9.03 8.14
N ALA A 519 -25.96 9.60 7.26
CA ALA A 519 -26.94 8.90 6.43
C ALA A 519 -27.31 9.77 5.22
N GLU A 520 -27.94 9.19 4.21
CA GLU A 520 -28.31 9.85 2.96
C GLU A 520 -29.83 9.80 2.73
N GLU A 521 -30.42 10.80 2.07
CA GLU A 521 -31.82 10.76 1.61
C GLU A 521 -31.90 10.18 0.19
N ALA A 522 -32.76 9.18 -0.03
CA ALA A 522 -32.94 8.52 -1.30
C ALA A 522 -33.37 9.52 -2.39
N GLY A 523 -32.55 9.66 -3.44
CA GLY A 523 -32.81 10.55 -4.58
C GLY A 523 -32.07 11.89 -4.56
N GLN A 524 -31.29 12.21 -3.52
CA GLN A 524 -30.32 13.31 -3.57
C GLN A 524 -28.93 12.76 -3.90
N SER A 525 -28.38 13.14 -5.05
CA SER A 525 -26.95 12.98 -5.33
C SER A 525 -26.18 14.02 -4.51
N LYS A 526 -25.14 13.61 -3.77
CA LYS A 526 -24.15 14.55 -3.21
C LYS A 526 -23.71 15.53 -4.32
N PRO A 527 -23.48 16.82 -4.03
CA PRO A 527 -22.72 17.67 -4.95
C PRO A 527 -21.46 16.89 -5.31
N GLN A 528 -21.19 16.71 -6.59
CA GLN A 528 -20.00 16.01 -7.04
C GLN A 528 -18.78 16.79 -6.53
N SER A 529 -18.23 16.36 -5.40
CA SER A 529 -16.80 16.46 -5.14
C SER A 529 -16.13 15.87 -6.38
N ALA A 530 -15.39 16.70 -7.09
CA ALA A 530 -14.63 16.25 -8.24
C ALA A 530 -13.67 15.16 -7.75
N THR A 531 -13.92 13.95 -8.29
CA THR A 531 -13.03 12.78 -8.29
C THR A 531 -12.71 12.11 -6.95
N ARG A 532 -13.73 11.47 -6.36
CA ARG A 532 -13.64 10.03 -6.08
C ARG A 532 -14.55 9.28 -7.06
N GLN A 533 -14.07 9.01 -8.26
CA GLN A 533 -14.63 7.92 -9.06
C GLN A 533 -14.16 6.62 -8.42
N ARG A 534 -14.98 6.09 -7.50
CA ARG A 534 -14.97 4.66 -7.19
C ARG A 534 -15.28 3.94 -8.50
N THR A 535 -14.27 3.37 -9.14
CA THR A 535 -14.48 2.30 -10.11
C THR A 535 -14.99 1.10 -9.35
N ASP A 536 -16.29 0.88 -9.51
CA ASP A 536 -16.96 -0.41 -9.66
C ASP A 536 -16.32 -1.62 -8.96
N ARG A 537 -16.25 -1.61 -7.62
CA ARG A 537 -16.23 -2.85 -6.83
C ARG A 537 -17.64 -3.40 -6.73
N THR A 538 -17.99 -4.41 -7.52
CA THR A 538 -18.98 -5.39 -7.08
C THR A 538 -18.26 -6.51 -6.33
N VAL A 539 -18.94 -7.00 -5.30
CA VAL A 539 -18.75 -8.24 -4.51
C VAL A 539 -18.62 -7.92 -3.02
N PRO A 540 -19.53 -8.49 -2.23
CA PRO A 540 -20.92 -8.12 -2.20
C PRO A 540 -21.09 -7.24 -0.95
N ALA A 541 -21.56 -6.00 -1.11
CA ALA A 541 -22.61 -5.64 -0.16
C ALA A 541 -23.64 -6.75 -0.32
N CYS A 542 -24.07 -7.40 0.77
CA CYS A 542 -25.31 -8.15 0.69
C CYS A 542 -26.29 -7.22 -0.02
N GLU A 543 -26.67 -7.57 -1.24
CA GLU A 543 -27.71 -6.91 -2.00
C GLU A 543 -28.97 -7.08 -1.16
N SER A 544 -29.11 -6.22 -0.18
CA SER A 544 -30.42 -5.77 0.21
C SER A 544 -30.77 -4.70 -0.81
N ASP A 545 -31.25 -5.20 -1.96
CA ASP A 545 -32.31 -4.56 -2.76
C ASP A 545 -33.61 -4.38 -1.94
N VAL A 546 -33.49 -4.15 -0.64
CA VAL A 546 -34.59 -4.01 0.29
C VAL A 546 -34.60 -2.56 0.71
N LEU A 547 -35.32 -1.78 -0.09
CA LEU A 547 -36.03 -0.61 0.43
C LEU A 547 -36.91 -1.06 1.61
N SER A 548 -36.68 -0.56 2.82
CA SER A 548 -37.70 -0.61 3.89
C SER A 548 -37.45 0.49 4.94
N GLY A 549 -38.37 0.93 5.80
CA GLY A 549 -39.84 0.92 5.77
C GLY A 549 -40.45 2.28 5.41
N SER A 550 -39.68 3.18 4.79
CA SER A 550 -40.20 4.35 4.04
C SER A 550 -39.53 4.58 2.68
N GLY A 551 -38.42 3.87 2.39
CA GLY A 551 -37.61 4.06 1.18
C GLY A 551 -36.88 5.40 1.09
N ARG A 552 -36.86 6.17 2.19
CA ARG A 552 -36.47 7.59 2.19
C ARG A 552 -35.02 7.86 2.58
N PHE A 553 -34.39 7.04 3.41
CA PHE A 553 -33.00 7.23 3.84
C PHE A 553 -32.16 5.97 3.64
N ARG A 554 -30.82 6.10 3.59
CA ARG A 554 -29.85 5.02 3.42
C ARG A 554 -28.64 5.22 4.35
N SER A 555 -28.09 4.13 4.88
CA SER A 555 -26.83 4.13 5.65
C SER A 555 -26.03 2.85 5.37
N LEU A 556 -24.79 2.78 5.86
CA LEU A 556 -23.90 1.62 5.64
C LEU A 556 -24.34 0.36 6.38
N HIS A 557 -25.03 0.50 7.53
CA HIS A 557 -25.53 -0.64 8.32
C HIS A 557 -27.04 -0.91 8.14
N GLY A 558 -27.68 -0.29 7.14
CA GLY A 558 -29.06 -0.57 6.76
C GLY A 558 -30.13 0.00 7.70
N ASP A 559 -31.35 -0.54 7.61
CA ASP A 559 -32.55 0.07 8.20
C ASP A 559 -32.56 0.13 9.72
N SER A 560 -31.86 -0.79 10.39
CA SER A 560 -31.71 -0.77 11.85
C SER A 560 -30.95 0.48 12.31
N GLU A 561 -29.95 0.92 11.54
CA GLU A 561 -29.18 2.12 11.82
C GLU A 561 -29.97 3.39 11.53
N ILE A 562 -30.73 3.42 10.44
CA ILE A 562 -31.66 4.52 10.16
C ILE A 562 -32.72 4.62 11.26
N ALA A 563 -33.31 3.49 11.67
CA ALA A 563 -34.32 3.46 12.72
C ALA A 563 -33.76 3.94 14.08
N GLU A 564 -32.52 3.57 14.41
CA GLU A 564 -31.86 4.05 15.63
C GLU A 564 -31.46 5.52 15.52
N GLY A 565 -30.94 5.98 14.38
CA GLY A 565 -30.61 7.39 14.13
C GLY A 565 -31.83 8.31 14.24
N ILE A 566 -32.96 7.95 13.63
CA ILE A 566 -34.22 8.70 13.77
C ILE A 566 -34.67 8.73 15.24
N ARG A 567 -34.51 7.63 15.96
CA ARG A 567 -34.86 7.53 17.38
C ARG A 567 -33.97 8.43 18.23
N GLN A 568 -32.66 8.41 18.01
CA GLN A 568 -31.70 9.25 18.72
C GLN A 568 -31.97 10.74 18.45
N VAL A 569 -32.27 11.13 17.20
CA VAL A 569 -32.68 12.51 16.89
C VAL A 569 -34.01 12.90 17.55
N ALA A 570 -34.99 11.98 17.60
CA ALA A 570 -36.23 12.20 18.33
C ALA A 570 -35.98 12.40 19.84
N ILE A 571 -35.03 11.66 20.42
CA ILE A 571 -34.60 11.81 21.81
C ILE A 571 -33.87 13.13 22.03
N MET A 572 -32.94 13.52 21.14
CA MET A 572 -32.27 14.83 21.17
C MET A 572 -33.28 15.99 21.15
N THR A 573 -34.41 15.80 20.46
CA THR A 573 -35.49 16.80 20.38
C THR A 573 -36.36 16.82 21.64
N LEU A 574 -36.75 15.66 22.17
CA LEU A 574 -37.66 15.55 23.32
C LEU A 574 -36.96 15.75 24.66
N TYR A 575 -35.68 15.38 24.74
CA TYR A 575 -34.87 15.31 25.96
C TYR A 575 -33.45 15.86 25.73
N PRO A 576 -33.29 17.12 25.31
CA PRO A 576 -32.00 17.70 24.91
C PRO A 576 -30.94 17.73 26.03
N ASP A 577 -31.36 17.76 27.30
CA ASP A 577 -30.41 17.84 28.44
C ASP A 577 -29.86 16.47 28.85
N ARG A 578 -30.40 15.37 28.31
CA ARG A 578 -30.07 14.00 28.77
C ARG A 578 -30.04 12.93 27.69
N TYR A 579 -30.15 13.30 26.42
CA TYR A 579 -30.10 12.36 25.29
C TYR A 579 -28.80 11.54 25.27
N PHE A 580 -27.69 12.13 25.74
CA PHE A 580 -26.39 11.45 25.75
C PHE A 580 -26.36 10.31 26.79
N GLU A 581 -27.14 10.38 27.87
CA GLU A 581 -27.31 9.26 28.83
C GLU A 581 -27.92 8.03 28.13
N TYR A 582 -28.89 8.26 27.25
CA TYR A 582 -29.49 7.21 26.44
C TYR A 582 -28.49 6.61 25.46
N ILE A 583 -27.70 7.45 24.76
CA ILE A 583 -26.68 6.99 23.80
C ILE A 583 -25.64 6.10 24.51
N LEU A 584 -25.10 6.55 25.65
CA LEU A 584 -24.10 5.78 26.40
C LEU A 584 -24.66 4.45 26.92
N CYS A 585 -25.93 4.42 27.34
CA CYS A 585 -26.61 3.18 27.69
C CYS A 585 -26.78 2.26 26.47
N ARG A 586 -27.23 2.79 25.34
CA ARG A 586 -27.40 2.02 24.10
C ARG A 586 -26.08 1.50 23.56
N ASN A 587 -24.97 2.20 23.75
CA ASN A 587 -23.65 1.75 23.35
C ASN A 587 -23.21 0.46 24.05
N GLN A 588 -23.79 0.11 25.19
CA GLN A 588 -23.51 -1.17 25.85
C GLN A 588 -24.28 -2.34 25.23
N GLU A 589 -25.40 -2.06 24.55
CA GLU A 589 -26.36 -3.07 24.07
C GLU A 589 -26.98 -2.69 22.72
N ILE A 590 -26.15 -2.20 21.78
CA ILE A 590 -26.65 -1.48 20.60
C ILE A 590 -27.41 -2.37 19.61
N TYR A 591 -26.98 -3.63 19.51
CA TYR A 591 -27.60 -4.66 18.68
C TYR A 591 -28.82 -5.30 19.32
N LYS A 592 -29.10 -5.02 20.61
CA LYS A 592 -30.31 -5.53 21.27
C LYS A 592 -31.52 -4.64 20.95
N PRO A 593 -32.74 -5.19 20.87
CA PRO A 593 -33.92 -4.46 20.41
C PRO A 593 -34.57 -3.65 21.54
N ASN A 594 -34.18 -3.90 22.79
CA ASN A 594 -34.79 -3.31 23.99
C ASN A 594 -34.25 -1.90 24.30
N TRP A 595 -34.40 -0.96 23.36
CA TRP A 595 -34.01 0.43 23.59
C TRP A 595 -34.81 1.13 24.69
N ALA A 596 -36.02 0.64 24.97
CA ALA A 596 -36.94 1.23 25.94
C ALA A 596 -36.38 1.17 27.38
N SER A 597 -35.56 0.16 27.71
CA SER A 597 -34.89 0.06 29.02
C SER A 597 -33.88 1.19 29.22
N CYS A 598 -33.13 1.56 28.17
CA CYS A 598 -32.20 2.69 28.22
C CYS A 598 -32.95 4.01 28.33
N ALA A 599 -34.05 4.18 27.59
CA ALA A 599 -34.90 5.36 27.71
C ALA A 599 -35.46 5.50 29.15
N GLN A 600 -35.97 4.41 29.72
CA GLN A 600 -36.49 4.39 31.09
C GLN A 600 -35.41 4.64 32.15
N SER A 601 -34.23 4.03 31.97
CA SER A 601 -33.07 4.24 32.86
C SER A 601 -32.60 5.69 32.84
N ALA A 602 -32.67 6.33 31.67
CA ALA A 602 -32.44 7.76 31.49
C ALA A 602 -33.69 8.61 31.79
N GLY A 603 -34.71 8.08 32.49
CA GLY A 603 -35.90 8.84 32.90
C GLY A 603 -36.71 9.47 31.76
N MET A 604 -36.70 8.86 30.57
CA MET A 604 -37.43 9.29 29.37
C MET A 604 -38.67 8.42 29.15
N ASP A 605 -39.73 9.00 28.58
CA ASP A 605 -40.96 8.28 28.21
C ASP A 605 -40.79 7.58 26.84
N PRO A 606 -40.76 6.23 26.79
CA PRO A 606 -40.59 5.49 25.55
C PRO A 606 -41.74 5.69 24.56
N ASP A 607 -42.97 5.91 25.01
CA ASP A 607 -44.12 6.06 24.12
C ASP A 607 -44.05 7.39 23.37
N ARG A 608 -43.61 8.47 24.05
CA ARG A 608 -43.34 9.76 23.38
C ARG A 608 -42.24 9.66 22.33
N ILE A 609 -41.16 8.93 22.64
CA ILE A 609 -40.05 8.69 21.68
C ILE A 609 -40.56 7.94 20.47
N ARG A 610 -41.31 6.84 20.70
CA ARG A 610 -41.87 6.00 19.62
C ARG A 610 -42.79 6.81 18.72
N ASN A 611 -43.65 7.64 19.30
CA ASN A 611 -44.59 8.49 18.55
C ASN A 611 -43.86 9.53 17.68
N LEU A 612 -42.84 10.21 18.20
CA LEU A 612 -42.10 11.20 17.42
C LEU A 612 -41.24 10.53 16.34
N ALA A 613 -40.47 9.49 16.69
CA ALA A 613 -39.59 8.76 15.76
C ALA A 613 -40.39 8.12 14.61
N GLY A 614 -41.62 7.65 14.88
CA GLY A 614 -42.51 7.09 13.86
C GLY A 614 -43.27 8.11 13.01
N SER A 615 -43.15 9.42 13.29
CA SER A 615 -43.90 10.47 12.60
C SER A 615 -43.13 11.11 11.43
N GLU A 616 -43.84 11.79 10.52
CA GLU A 616 -43.20 12.62 9.48
C GLU A 616 -42.29 13.70 10.07
N GLN A 617 -42.65 14.21 11.26
CA GLN A 617 -41.82 15.17 11.99
C GLN A 617 -40.50 14.54 12.43
N GLY A 618 -40.50 13.30 12.91
CA GLY A 618 -39.27 12.56 13.25
C GLY A 618 -38.36 12.36 12.03
N GLN A 619 -38.95 12.02 10.89
CA GLN A 619 -38.22 11.88 9.61
C GLN A 619 -37.65 13.23 9.13
N ALA A 620 -38.36 14.34 9.33
CA ALA A 620 -37.88 15.68 8.98
C ALA A 620 -36.74 16.14 9.89
N LEU A 621 -36.81 15.84 11.19
CA LEU A 621 -35.74 16.11 12.15
C LEU A 621 -34.48 15.31 11.80
N PHE A 622 -34.64 14.04 11.44
CA PHE A 622 -33.51 13.21 11.00
C PHE A 622 -32.86 13.76 9.73
N ARG A 623 -33.65 14.17 8.72
CA ARG A 623 -33.14 14.86 7.51
C ARG A 623 -32.29 16.07 7.86
N GLU A 624 -32.78 16.94 8.74
CA GLU A 624 -32.05 18.16 9.11
C GLU A 624 -30.76 17.84 9.88
N ASN A 625 -30.76 16.80 10.72
CA ASN A 625 -29.56 16.39 11.43
C ASN A 625 -28.45 15.87 10.49
N ILE A 626 -28.80 15.01 9.53
CA ILE A 626 -27.85 14.42 8.56
C ILE A 626 -27.39 15.42 7.50
N ARG A 627 -28.12 16.54 7.35
CA ARG A 627 -27.82 17.59 6.36
C ARG A 627 -26.40 18.11 6.48
N ARG A 628 -25.89 18.28 7.71
CA ARG A 628 -24.55 18.80 7.95
C ARG A 628 -23.46 17.84 7.49
N ALA A 629 -23.60 16.54 7.77
CA ALA A 629 -22.69 15.51 7.27
C ALA A 629 -22.66 15.49 5.74
N ASN A 630 -23.86 15.55 5.13
CA ASN A 630 -24.02 15.54 3.67
C ASN A 630 -23.44 16.78 2.99
N LEU A 631 -23.58 17.98 3.59
CA LEU A 631 -22.99 19.21 3.07
C LEU A 631 -21.46 19.22 3.14
N LEU A 632 -20.89 18.65 4.21
CA LEU A 632 -19.45 18.59 4.44
C LEU A 632 -18.79 17.39 3.75
N GLY A 633 -19.57 16.52 3.09
CA GLY A 633 -19.06 15.31 2.46
C GLY A 633 -18.54 14.26 3.45
N ILE A 634 -18.90 14.35 4.73
CA ILE A 634 -18.44 13.42 5.77
C ILE A 634 -19.16 12.09 5.62
N ASP A 635 -18.41 11.04 5.29
CA ASP A 635 -18.89 9.67 5.11
C ASP A 635 -18.16 8.64 5.99
N ALA A 636 -17.16 9.06 6.77
CA ALA A 636 -16.42 8.24 7.72
C ALA A 636 -16.93 8.46 9.16
N SER A 637 -16.99 7.38 9.93
CA SER A 637 -17.40 7.40 11.33
C SER A 637 -16.32 6.76 12.20
N PRO A 638 -15.90 7.37 13.32
CA PRO A 638 -16.25 8.72 13.79
C PRO A 638 -15.45 9.81 13.06
N THR A 639 -16.06 10.96 12.84
CA THR A 639 -15.36 12.20 12.44
C THR A 639 -15.64 13.28 13.49
N LEU A 640 -14.61 13.97 13.97
CA LEU A 640 -14.74 15.01 15.00
C LEU A 640 -14.29 16.35 14.44
N LEU A 641 -15.16 17.34 14.50
CA LEU A 641 -14.83 18.73 14.17
C LEU A 641 -14.79 19.59 15.45
N MET A 642 -13.77 20.44 15.56
CA MET A 642 -13.70 21.50 16.57
C MET A 642 -13.65 22.84 15.86
N ASN A 643 -14.60 23.72 16.17
CA ASN A 643 -14.79 24.99 15.45
C ASN A 643 -14.80 24.79 13.92
N GLY A 644 -15.43 23.68 13.49
CA GLY A 644 -15.55 23.22 12.09
C GLY A 644 -14.24 22.83 11.39
N ARG A 645 -13.19 22.52 12.15
CA ARG A 645 -11.95 21.89 11.65
C ARG A 645 -11.90 20.45 12.09
N GLU A 646 -11.55 19.54 11.18
CA GLU A 646 -11.37 18.14 11.53
C GLU A 646 -10.16 17.96 12.44
N VAL A 647 -10.34 17.20 13.52
CA VAL A 647 -9.29 16.90 14.49
C VAL A 647 -9.03 15.40 14.44
N GLN A 648 -7.80 15.02 14.08
CA GLN A 648 -7.40 13.62 14.15
C GLN A 648 -7.38 13.17 15.62
N SER A 649 -8.20 12.17 15.97
CA SER A 649 -8.27 11.64 17.33
C SER A 649 -7.97 10.14 17.34
N PRO A 650 -6.74 9.72 17.69
CA PRO A 650 -6.38 8.31 17.79
C PRO A 650 -6.38 7.79 19.25
N GLY A 651 -7.20 8.33 20.16
CA GLY A 651 -7.21 7.82 21.54
C GLY A 651 -7.97 8.63 22.58
N GLY A 652 -9.29 8.65 22.49
CA GLY A 652 -10.20 8.95 23.59
C GLY A 652 -10.17 10.34 24.25
N GLY A 653 -10.93 10.46 25.35
CA GLY A 653 -11.33 11.72 25.99
C GLY A 653 -10.22 12.73 26.27
N PRO A 654 -9.09 12.35 26.91
CA PRO A 654 -8.02 13.29 27.24
C PRO A 654 -7.31 13.91 26.02
N ALA A 655 -7.21 13.19 24.90
CA ALA A 655 -6.68 13.74 23.66
C ALA A 655 -7.63 14.82 23.10
N SER A 656 -8.92 14.51 23.08
CA SER A 656 -9.97 15.45 22.65
C SER A 656 -10.06 16.68 23.57
N ALA A 657 -9.90 16.50 24.88
CA ALA A 657 -9.87 17.59 25.85
C ALA A 657 -8.68 18.54 25.65
N ARG A 658 -7.50 17.99 25.30
CA ARG A 658 -6.32 18.80 24.95
C ARG A 658 -6.50 19.54 23.63
N SER A 659 -7.12 18.94 22.62
CA SER A 659 -7.44 19.65 21.36
C SER A 659 -8.41 20.81 21.62
N ILE A 660 -9.42 20.61 22.46
CA ILE A 660 -10.33 21.70 22.90
C ILE A 660 -9.52 22.81 23.59
N CYS A 661 -8.57 22.46 24.47
CA CYS A 661 -7.77 23.44 25.20
C CYS A 661 -6.65 24.09 24.41
N ALA A 662 -6.12 23.43 23.39
CA ALA A 662 -5.09 23.99 22.51
C ALA A 662 -5.64 25.19 21.72
N GLU A 663 -6.90 25.11 21.29
CA GLU A 663 -7.59 26.23 20.63
C GLU A 663 -8.28 27.18 21.62
N ASN A 664 -8.60 26.70 22.84
CA ASN A 664 -9.36 27.47 23.84
C ASN A 664 -8.69 27.43 25.23
N PRO A 665 -7.46 27.98 25.38
CA PRO A 665 -6.65 27.82 26.58
C PRO A 665 -7.26 28.47 27.83
N ASN A 666 -8.25 29.35 27.67
CA ASN A 666 -8.90 30.10 28.74
C ASN A 666 -10.11 29.39 29.35
N LEU A 667 -10.51 28.21 28.87
CA LEU A 667 -11.60 27.46 29.49
C LEU A 667 -11.16 26.94 30.86
N GLU A 668 -12.04 27.01 31.86
CA GLU A 668 -11.71 26.62 33.24
C GLU A 668 -11.30 25.14 33.34
N ALA A 669 -11.89 24.29 32.50
CA ALA A 669 -11.55 22.87 32.40
C ALA A 669 -10.10 22.63 31.95
N CYS A 670 -9.50 23.55 31.19
CA CYS A 670 -8.14 23.41 30.67
C CYS A 670 -7.07 23.49 31.74
N ALA A 671 -7.31 24.26 32.81
CA ALA A 671 -6.38 24.38 33.94
C ALA A 671 -6.25 23.08 34.76
N LYS A 672 -7.16 22.11 34.55
CA LYS A 672 -7.24 20.85 35.30
C LYS A 672 -6.80 19.64 34.47
N LEU A 673 -6.31 19.85 33.23
CA LEU A 673 -5.87 18.76 32.36
C LEU A 673 -4.41 18.33 32.63
N PRO A 674 -4.13 17.02 32.62
CA PRO A 674 -2.77 16.51 32.71
C PRO A 674 -1.94 16.91 31.48
N VAL A 675 -0.70 17.34 31.69
CA VAL A 675 0.23 17.75 30.62
C VAL A 675 0.46 16.62 29.60
N CYS A 676 0.48 15.36 30.05
CA CYS A 676 0.61 14.19 29.19
C CYS A 676 -0.16 12.97 29.75
N ASN A 677 -0.58 12.08 28.86
CA ASN A 677 -1.24 10.80 29.16
C ASN A 677 -0.44 9.61 28.60
N HIS A 678 0.35 9.82 27.54
CA HIS A 678 1.23 8.85 26.92
C HIS A 678 2.54 9.51 26.53
N ASP A 679 3.59 8.72 26.30
CA ASP A 679 4.89 9.24 25.83
C ASP A 679 4.82 9.97 24.50
N ARG A 680 3.90 9.56 23.61
CA ARG A 680 3.64 10.26 22.34
C ARG A 680 3.14 11.70 22.53
N ASP A 681 2.56 12.00 23.70
CA ASP A 681 2.17 13.37 24.05
C ASP A 681 3.39 14.22 24.45
N CYS A 682 4.56 13.59 24.62
CA CYS A 682 5.83 14.23 24.93
C CYS A 682 6.73 14.13 23.70
N SER A 683 6.59 15.07 22.76
CA SER A 683 7.47 15.15 21.59
C SER A 683 8.53 16.25 21.77
N GLN A 684 9.77 15.93 21.42
CA GLN A 684 10.87 16.89 21.29
C GLN A 684 11.83 16.34 20.24
N THR A 685 12.20 17.16 19.25
CA THR A 685 13.09 16.76 18.16
C THR A 685 14.39 16.16 18.68
N GLY A 686 14.78 15.01 18.12
CA GLY A 686 16.02 14.32 18.47
C GLY A 686 16.06 13.71 19.87
N LYS A 687 14.94 13.69 20.60
CA LYS A 687 14.84 13.10 21.95
C LYS A 687 13.72 12.06 22.02
N VAL A 688 13.87 11.11 22.92
CA VAL A 688 12.79 10.20 23.34
C VAL A 688 12.04 10.85 24.49
N GLY A 689 10.79 11.27 24.24
CA GLY A 689 9.93 11.80 25.29
C GLY A 689 9.21 10.72 26.08
N ILE A 690 9.10 10.98 27.38
CA ILE A 690 8.50 10.09 28.38
C ILE A 690 7.52 10.90 29.22
N CYS A 691 6.30 10.40 29.33
CA CYS A 691 5.30 10.97 30.24
C CYS A 691 5.47 10.39 31.65
N LEU A 692 5.79 11.25 32.62
CA LEU A 692 5.80 10.89 34.03
C LEU A 692 4.41 11.17 34.61
N LYS A 693 3.88 10.23 35.41
CA LYS A 693 2.52 10.28 35.99
C LYS A 693 1.41 10.49 34.94
N PRO A 694 1.34 9.62 33.91
CA PRO A 694 0.38 9.77 32.82
C PRO A 694 -1.05 9.90 33.32
N GLY A 695 -1.74 10.97 32.88
CA GLY A 695 -3.14 11.22 33.20
C GLY A 695 -3.42 11.87 34.56
N GLU A 696 -2.39 12.14 35.38
CA GLU A 696 -2.54 12.90 36.62
C GLU A 696 -2.29 14.40 36.40
N ILE A 697 -2.88 15.27 37.23
CA ILE A 697 -2.62 16.73 37.16
C ILE A 697 -1.12 17.06 37.29
N GLU A 698 -0.37 16.21 37.99
CA GLU A 698 1.08 16.31 38.17
C GLU A 698 1.89 15.71 36.99
N ALA A 699 1.22 15.30 35.91
CA ALA A 699 1.86 14.77 34.73
C ALA A 699 2.90 15.74 34.17
N ARG A 700 4.06 15.22 33.78
CA ARG A 700 5.11 16.03 33.16
C ARG A 700 5.91 15.23 32.14
N CYS A 701 6.31 15.89 31.06
CA CYS A 701 7.20 15.30 30.08
C CYS A 701 8.66 15.39 30.53
N THR A 702 9.40 14.31 30.33
CA THR A 702 10.87 14.28 30.42
C THR A 702 11.43 13.73 29.12
N PHE A 703 12.61 14.20 28.73
CA PHE A 703 13.23 13.86 27.46
C PHE A 703 14.60 13.24 27.68
N LYS A 704 14.89 12.16 26.96
CA LYS A 704 16.18 11.45 27.01
C LYS A 704 16.78 11.37 25.62
N ASP A 705 18.11 11.28 25.53
CA ASP A 705 18.79 11.02 24.27
C ASP A 705 18.45 9.62 23.74
N PRO A 706 18.25 9.45 22.42
CA PRO A 706 18.13 8.15 21.79
C PRO A 706 19.41 7.35 22.01
N VAL A 707 19.26 6.10 22.45
CA VAL A 707 20.38 5.16 22.53
C VAL A 707 20.41 4.38 21.23
N ALA A 708 21.58 4.35 20.60
CA ALA A 708 21.80 3.56 19.39
C ALA A 708 21.92 2.07 19.73
N PHE A 709 21.17 1.23 19.03
CA PHE A 709 21.28 -0.23 19.11
C PHE A 709 20.96 -0.84 17.74
N GLU A 710 21.56 -1.98 17.43
CA GLU A 710 21.33 -2.78 16.23
C GLU A 710 20.13 -3.72 16.40
N MET A 711 19.31 -3.80 15.36
CA MET A 711 18.32 -4.84 15.17
C MET A 711 18.57 -5.54 13.84
N VAL A 712 18.91 -6.83 13.90
CA VAL A 712 19.04 -7.69 12.72
C VAL A 712 17.69 -8.29 12.38
N VAL A 713 17.23 -8.06 11.15
CA VAL A 713 16.04 -8.66 10.57
C VAL A 713 16.47 -9.86 9.76
N LEU A 714 16.27 -11.05 10.31
CA LEU A 714 16.54 -12.31 9.63
C LEU A 714 15.28 -12.75 8.87
N ASN A 715 15.38 -12.88 7.55
CA ASN A 715 14.25 -13.26 6.72
C ASN A 715 14.66 -14.24 5.62
N ALA A 716 13.72 -14.98 5.03
CA ALA A 716 13.98 -15.85 3.89
C ALA A 716 13.65 -15.14 2.58
N ALA A 717 14.53 -15.27 1.58
CA ALA A 717 14.29 -14.64 0.27
C ALA A 717 13.03 -15.17 -0.46
N ASP A 718 12.59 -16.38 -0.13
CA ASP A 718 11.41 -17.04 -0.69
C ASP A 718 10.14 -16.87 0.15
N CYS A 719 10.19 -16.22 1.33
CA CYS A 719 8.99 -16.07 2.15
C CYS A 719 8.06 -14.99 1.58
N ALA A 720 7.00 -15.40 0.88
CA ALA A 720 5.97 -14.55 0.28
C ALA A 720 5.23 -13.65 1.29
N LEU A 721 5.18 -14.09 2.55
CA LEU A 721 4.23 -13.61 3.56
C LEU A 721 4.91 -13.00 4.80
N CYS A 722 6.24 -13.07 4.89
CA CYS A 722 7.04 -12.56 5.99
C CYS A 722 7.28 -11.04 5.86
N GLU A 723 6.20 -10.24 5.83
CA GLU A 723 6.31 -8.78 5.78
C GLU A 723 6.90 -8.23 7.08
N THR A 724 7.99 -7.47 6.96
CA THR A 724 8.70 -6.87 8.11
C THR A 724 8.40 -5.38 8.29
N GLY A 725 7.79 -4.74 7.29
CA GLY A 725 7.64 -3.29 7.20
C GLY A 725 6.88 -2.67 8.38
N HIS A 726 5.75 -3.24 8.77
CA HIS A 726 4.96 -2.73 9.90
C HIS A 726 5.72 -2.79 11.23
N PHE A 727 6.41 -3.91 11.48
CA PHE A 727 7.20 -4.10 12.70
C PHE A 727 8.40 -3.15 12.74
N ILE A 728 9.09 -3.00 11.60
CA ILE A 728 10.19 -2.06 11.43
C ILE A 728 9.73 -0.61 11.69
N ARG A 729 8.62 -0.18 11.08
CA ARG A 729 8.04 1.16 11.28
C ARG A 729 7.73 1.42 12.74
N SER A 730 7.01 0.49 13.38
CA SER A 730 6.66 0.59 14.80
C SER A 730 7.91 0.68 15.68
N THR A 731 8.96 -0.08 15.35
CA THR A 731 10.23 -0.05 16.08
C THR A 731 10.95 1.29 15.90
N LEU A 732 11.01 1.85 14.69
CA LEU A 732 11.62 3.16 14.42
C LEU A 732 10.89 4.29 15.17
N ASP A 733 9.56 4.28 15.19
CA ASP A 733 8.75 5.28 15.90
C ASP A 733 8.97 5.19 17.42
N LEU A 734 9.10 3.97 17.93
CA LEU A 734 9.31 3.73 19.35
C LEU A 734 10.76 3.97 19.78
N PHE A 735 11.70 3.72 18.89
CA PHE A 735 13.13 3.69 19.16
C PHE A 735 13.91 4.37 18.04
N PRO A 736 13.96 5.72 18.01
CA PRO A 736 14.62 6.46 16.93
C PRO A 736 16.14 6.25 16.83
N GLY A 737 16.76 5.56 17.80
CA GLY A 737 18.17 5.16 17.76
C GLY A 737 18.42 3.78 17.13
N VAL A 738 17.39 3.04 16.72
CA VAL A 738 17.58 1.70 16.14
C VAL A 738 18.31 1.78 14.80
N VAL A 739 19.30 0.91 14.62
CA VAL A 739 20.01 0.67 13.35
C VAL A 739 19.58 -0.69 12.85
N ILE A 740 18.97 -0.73 11.67
CA ILE A 740 18.34 -1.95 11.15
C ILE A 740 19.19 -2.55 10.06
N ARG A 741 19.44 -3.85 10.16
CA ARG A 741 20.22 -4.62 9.18
C ARG A 741 19.46 -5.88 8.77
N THR A 742 19.27 -6.10 7.48
CA THR A 742 18.55 -7.30 6.98
C THR A 742 19.55 -8.38 6.58
N VAL A 743 19.30 -9.64 7.00
CA VAL A 743 20.12 -10.81 6.67
C VAL A 743 19.23 -11.91 6.08
N GLU A 744 19.66 -12.53 5.00
CA GLU A 744 18.96 -13.66 4.39
C GLU A 744 19.30 -14.97 5.12
N ALA A 745 18.28 -15.67 5.60
CA ALA A 745 18.42 -16.89 6.42
C ALA A 745 19.17 -18.04 5.71
N ALA A 746 19.11 -18.10 4.38
CA ALA A 746 19.80 -19.13 3.59
C ALA A 746 21.32 -18.89 3.49
N THR A 747 21.79 -17.67 3.76
CA THR A 747 23.23 -17.35 3.73
C THR A 747 23.95 -18.00 4.91
N LYS A 748 25.28 -18.14 4.81
CA LYS A 748 26.08 -18.67 5.93
C LYS A 748 25.88 -17.85 7.20
N GLU A 749 25.90 -16.52 7.08
CA GLU A 749 25.63 -15.62 8.21
C GLU A 749 24.24 -15.86 8.79
N GLY A 750 23.22 -15.98 7.93
CA GLY A 750 21.85 -16.28 8.34
C GLY A 750 21.76 -17.60 9.12
N GLN A 751 22.39 -18.68 8.62
CA GLN A 751 22.43 -19.97 9.31
C GLN A 751 23.16 -19.90 10.65
N ASP A 752 24.26 -19.15 10.72
CA ASP A 752 24.99 -18.93 11.98
C ASP A 752 24.10 -18.21 13.02
N LEU A 753 23.30 -17.21 12.59
CA LEU A 753 22.32 -16.53 13.45
C LEU A 753 21.17 -17.43 13.88
N VAL A 754 20.62 -18.25 12.95
CA VAL A 754 19.58 -19.24 13.27
C VAL A 754 20.04 -20.18 14.38
N ASN A 755 21.25 -20.74 14.22
CA ASN A 755 21.82 -21.70 15.16
C ASN A 755 22.17 -21.06 16.51
N LYS A 756 22.76 -19.85 16.50
CA LYS A 756 23.16 -19.13 17.72
C LYS A 756 21.96 -18.79 18.61
N TYR A 757 20.90 -18.22 18.03
CA TYR A 757 19.77 -17.71 18.80
C TYR A 757 18.58 -18.68 18.87
N GLY A 758 18.71 -19.91 18.36
CA GLY A 758 17.65 -20.92 18.39
C GLY A 758 16.38 -20.46 17.67
N ILE A 759 16.55 -19.87 16.48
CA ILE A 759 15.43 -19.33 15.70
C ILE A 759 14.70 -20.47 15.02
N ASP A 760 13.41 -20.63 15.31
CA ASP A 760 12.56 -21.68 14.75
C ASP A 760 11.61 -21.17 13.65
N ARG A 761 11.55 -19.84 13.46
CA ARG A 761 10.61 -19.19 12.54
C ARG A 761 11.13 -17.87 11.99
N LEU A 762 10.63 -17.49 10.81
CA LEU A 762 10.96 -16.24 10.10
C LEU A 762 9.68 -15.42 9.81
N PRO A 763 9.75 -14.08 9.70
CA PRO A 763 10.93 -13.28 9.94
C PRO A 763 11.26 -13.28 11.44
N ALA A 764 12.54 -13.20 11.78
CA ALA A 764 13.01 -13.09 13.14
C ALA A 764 13.74 -11.76 13.32
N PHE A 765 13.57 -11.15 14.49
CA PHE A 765 14.20 -9.88 14.84
C PHE A 765 15.13 -10.13 16.02
N ILE A 766 16.42 -9.87 15.81
CA ILE A 766 17.48 -10.07 16.81
C ILE A 766 17.94 -8.68 17.22
N ILE A 767 17.63 -8.29 18.45
CA ILE A 767 17.90 -6.96 18.98
C ILE A 767 19.10 -7.07 19.93
N ASP A 768 20.17 -6.31 19.72
CA ASP A 768 21.32 -6.43 20.62
C ASP A 768 21.05 -5.89 22.03
N SER A 769 21.83 -6.34 23.01
CA SER A 769 21.66 -5.99 24.43
C SER A 769 21.75 -4.50 24.78
N THR A 770 22.31 -3.64 23.91
CA THR A 770 22.29 -2.18 24.08
C THR A 770 20.86 -1.63 24.16
N PHE A 771 19.88 -2.37 23.64
CA PHE A 771 18.46 -2.09 23.80
C PHE A 771 18.01 -1.87 25.25
N GLU A 772 18.65 -2.53 26.22
CA GLU A 772 18.36 -2.38 27.66
C GLU A 772 18.57 -0.94 28.17
N GLN A 773 19.47 -0.21 27.54
CA GLN A 773 19.82 1.16 27.93
C GLN A 773 18.81 2.18 27.40
N THR A 774 17.92 1.77 26.50
CA THR A 774 16.92 2.67 25.91
C THR A 774 15.92 3.13 26.97
N ALA A 775 15.44 4.36 26.80
CA ALA A 775 14.49 4.99 27.71
C ALA A 775 13.18 4.20 27.90
N ARG A 776 12.82 3.34 26.95
CA ARG A 776 11.55 2.61 26.88
C ARG A 776 11.68 1.12 27.19
N PHE A 777 12.88 0.58 27.41
CA PHE A 777 13.13 -0.85 27.62
C PHE A 777 12.18 -1.49 28.66
N GLY A 778 12.05 -0.89 29.85
CA GLY A 778 11.22 -1.46 30.93
C GLY A 778 9.73 -1.63 30.59
N ARG A 779 9.22 -1.01 29.51
CA ARG A 779 7.85 -1.25 29.02
C ARG A 779 7.75 -2.45 28.08
N PHE A 780 8.84 -2.77 27.40
CA PHE A 780 8.93 -3.85 26.42
C PHE A 780 9.61 -5.10 26.98
N GLU A 781 10.16 -5.04 28.20
CA GLU A 781 10.81 -6.17 28.89
C GLU A 781 9.95 -7.44 28.90
N ARG A 782 8.61 -7.31 28.98
CA ARG A 782 7.68 -8.45 28.96
C ARG A 782 7.30 -8.95 27.57
N THR A 783 7.67 -8.22 26.52
CA THR A 783 7.35 -8.53 25.12
C THR A 783 8.57 -9.03 24.35
N VAL A 784 9.71 -9.15 25.02
CA VAL A 784 10.95 -9.70 24.48
C VAL A 784 11.49 -10.75 25.44
N ARG A 785 12.18 -11.76 24.90
CA ARG A 785 12.93 -12.76 25.65
C ARG A 785 14.42 -12.54 25.44
N SER A 786 15.20 -12.62 26.51
CA SER A 786 16.66 -12.59 26.45
C SER A 786 17.18 -13.96 25.98
N VAL A 787 18.03 -13.96 24.96
CA VAL A 787 18.70 -15.15 24.42
C VAL A 787 20.16 -14.81 24.15
N GLU A 788 21.06 -15.45 24.91
CA GLU A 788 22.50 -15.14 24.90
C GLU A 788 22.82 -13.65 25.15
N ASP A 789 23.30 -12.94 24.12
CA ASP A 789 23.69 -11.53 24.10
C ASP A 789 22.68 -10.62 23.39
N ALA A 790 21.49 -11.14 23.07
CA ALA A 790 20.43 -10.44 22.34
C ALA A 790 19.03 -10.63 22.97
N TYR A 791 18.08 -9.88 22.44
CA TYR A 791 16.66 -9.96 22.72
C TYR A 791 15.90 -10.36 21.46
N LEU A 792 14.96 -11.29 21.61
CA LEU A 792 14.03 -11.70 20.57
C LEU A 792 12.62 -11.27 20.96
N PRO A 793 11.84 -10.60 20.10
CA PRO A 793 10.43 -10.35 20.35
C PRO A 793 9.65 -11.66 20.55
N GLU A 794 8.65 -11.62 21.42
CA GLU A 794 7.72 -12.75 21.58
C GLU A 794 6.96 -13.01 20.28
N PRO A 795 6.70 -14.28 19.89
CA PRO A 795 6.08 -14.61 18.61
C PRO A 795 4.75 -13.91 18.33
N ILE A 796 3.96 -13.59 19.37
CA ILE A 796 2.69 -12.85 19.25
C ILE A 796 2.87 -11.43 18.66
N MET A 797 4.06 -10.84 18.77
CA MET A 797 4.39 -9.53 18.22
C MET A 797 4.60 -9.57 16.70
N ILE A 798 4.78 -10.77 16.14
CA ILE A 798 5.07 -11.02 14.72
C ILE A 798 3.91 -11.85 14.15
N PRO A 799 2.86 -11.21 13.61
CA PRO A 799 1.57 -11.87 13.40
C PRO A 799 1.55 -12.86 12.23
N ILE A 800 2.58 -12.88 11.38
CA ILE A 800 2.75 -13.86 10.30
C ILE A 800 4.18 -14.36 10.36
N THR A 801 4.35 -15.67 10.56
CA THR A 801 5.67 -16.31 10.59
C THR A 801 5.68 -17.61 9.79
N GLN A 802 6.84 -17.98 9.30
CA GLN A 802 7.13 -19.23 8.61
C GLN A 802 8.04 -20.07 9.50
N LEU A 803 7.59 -21.26 9.90
CA LEU A 803 8.39 -22.23 10.65
C LEU A 803 9.53 -22.79 9.78
N LEU A 804 10.70 -22.94 10.39
CA LEU A 804 11.88 -23.56 9.80
C LEU A 804 11.84 -25.08 9.96
N ASP A 805 12.52 -25.79 9.06
CA ASP A 805 12.70 -27.24 9.09
C ASP A 805 11.40 -28.07 9.18
N ARG A 806 10.33 -27.57 8.54
CA ARG A 806 9.04 -28.27 8.44
C ARG A 806 8.79 -28.84 7.04
N GLU A 807 8.28 -30.07 6.99
CA GLU A 807 7.69 -30.64 5.79
C GLU A 807 6.36 -29.92 5.49
N THR A 808 6.26 -29.36 4.28
CA THR A 808 5.06 -28.69 3.79
C THR A 808 3.97 -29.72 3.50
N THR A 809 2.73 -29.46 3.94
CA THR A 809 1.53 -30.22 3.57
C THR A 809 0.60 -29.34 2.73
N PRO A 810 0.81 -29.24 1.40
CA PRO A 810 0.14 -28.24 0.59
C PRO A 810 -1.40 -28.32 0.65
N GLY A 811 -2.01 -27.18 0.90
CA GLY A 811 -3.45 -26.96 0.90
C GLY A 811 -4.12 -27.26 2.23
N THR A 812 -3.39 -27.59 3.30
CA THR A 812 -3.97 -27.87 4.63
C THR A 812 -4.06 -26.61 5.48
N MET A 813 -5.08 -26.52 6.33
CA MET A 813 -5.28 -25.44 7.27
C MET A 813 -5.64 -26.00 8.65
N GLU A 814 -4.89 -25.63 9.69
CA GLU A 814 -5.20 -25.95 11.09
C GLU A 814 -5.55 -24.64 11.81
N VAL A 815 -6.75 -24.56 12.37
CA VAL A 815 -7.30 -23.35 13.00
C VAL A 815 -7.39 -23.58 14.50
N PHE A 816 -6.54 -22.93 15.27
CA PHE A 816 -6.54 -22.98 16.72
C PHE A 816 -7.45 -21.89 17.29
N LEU A 817 -8.42 -22.29 18.11
CA LEU A 817 -9.51 -21.43 18.57
C LEU A 817 -9.60 -21.37 20.09
N ASP A 818 -10.10 -20.25 20.60
CA ASP A 818 -10.64 -20.15 21.95
C ASP A 818 -12.17 -20.27 21.87
N ALA A 819 -12.71 -21.35 22.44
CA ALA A 819 -14.14 -21.65 22.42
C ALA A 819 -15.00 -20.60 23.18
N ASN A 820 -14.39 -19.74 23.98
CA ASN A 820 -15.03 -18.65 24.72
C ASN A 820 -14.91 -17.30 24.04
N SER A 821 -14.08 -17.19 23.00
CA SER A 821 -13.82 -15.93 22.32
C SER A 821 -14.82 -15.68 21.19
N PRO A 822 -15.62 -14.61 21.24
CA PRO A 822 -16.45 -14.19 20.10
C PRO A 822 -15.61 -13.95 18.84
N PHE A 823 -14.35 -13.51 19.01
CA PHE A 823 -13.43 -13.29 17.89
C PHE A 823 -13.05 -14.62 17.20
N SER A 824 -12.74 -15.67 17.98
CA SER A 824 -12.49 -17.01 17.43
C SER A 824 -13.73 -17.60 16.75
N MET A 825 -14.92 -17.42 17.33
CA MET A 825 -16.17 -17.89 16.71
C MET A 825 -16.55 -17.13 15.44
N GLY A 826 -16.24 -15.83 15.38
CA GLY A 826 -16.36 -15.03 14.16
C GLY A 826 -15.46 -15.57 13.05
N LEU A 827 -14.21 -15.93 13.38
CA LEU A 827 -13.29 -16.57 12.43
C LEU A 827 -13.84 -17.91 11.90
N VAL A 828 -14.39 -18.76 12.77
CA VAL A 828 -15.05 -20.02 12.35
C VAL A 828 -16.15 -19.75 11.34
N SER A 829 -17.06 -18.83 11.66
CA SER A 829 -18.20 -18.51 10.79
C SER A 829 -17.72 -18.01 9.42
N HIS A 830 -16.72 -17.13 9.39
CA HIS A 830 -16.13 -16.61 8.15
C HIS A 830 -15.45 -17.70 7.32
N LEU A 831 -14.60 -18.53 7.94
CA LEU A 831 -13.88 -19.59 7.24
C LEU A 831 -14.83 -20.64 6.68
N MET A 832 -15.89 -20.98 7.40
CA MET A 832 -16.85 -21.99 6.94
C MET A 832 -17.69 -21.52 5.76
N VAL A 833 -18.15 -20.26 5.78
CA VAL A 833 -18.84 -19.65 4.62
C VAL A 833 -17.94 -19.63 3.39
N TRP A 834 -16.64 -19.38 3.61
CA TRP A 834 -15.66 -19.29 2.54
C TRP A 834 -15.19 -20.65 1.98
N LEU A 835 -14.90 -21.63 2.83
CA LEU A 835 -14.33 -22.93 2.43
C LEU A 835 -15.35 -23.84 1.74
N SER A 836 -16.64 -23.63 1.97
CA SER A 836 -17.70 -24.46 1.39
C SER A 836 -17.85 -24.29 -0.13
N PRO A 837 -17.91 -23.07 -0.71
CA PRO A 837 -17.99 -22.87 -2.17
C PRO A 837 -16.79 -23.42 -2.97
N VAL A 838 -15.61 -23.50 -2.35
CA VAL A 838 -14.36 -23.93 -3.03
C VAL A 838 -14.01 -25.40 -2.83
N ASP A 839 -14.89 -26.18 -2.19
CA ASP A 839 -14.68 -27.61 -1.89
C ASP A 839 -13.36 -27.86 -1.15
N ALA A 840 -13.09 -27.04 -0.12
CA ALA A 840 -11.86 -27.10 0.69
C ALA A 840 -12.11 -27.25 2.19
N LEU A 841 -13.36 -27.53 2.60
CA LEU A 841 -13.72 -27.67 4.01
C LEU A 841 -13.03 -28.87 4.67
N ASP A 842 -12.82 -29.95 3.92
CA ASP A 842 -12.07 -31.16 4.35
C ASP A 842 -10.57 -30.89 4.56
N ARG A 843 -10.07 -29.73 4.10
CA ARG A 843 -8.69 -29.29 4.28
C ARG A 843 -8.48 -28.43 5.51
N ALA A 844 -9.55 -28.05 6.20
CA ALA A 844 -9.50 -27.24 7.40
C ALA A 844 -9.86 -28.05 8.66
N GLU A 845 -8.95 -28.07 9.63
CA GLU A 845 -9.17 -28.71 10.92
C GLU A 845 -9.29 -27.64 12.01
N PHE A 846 -10.37 -27.66 12.78
CA PHE A 846 -10.60 -26.73 13.89
C PHE A 846 -10.19 -27.38 15.20
N LEU A 847 -9.19 -26.78 15.86
CA LEU A 847 -8.47 -27.33 16.99
C LEU A 847 -8.54 -26.39 18.20
N LEU A 848 -8.31 -26.96 19.38
CA LEU A 848 -8.26 -26.24 20.64
C LEU A 848 -6.83 -26.29 21.19
N PRO A 849 -6.33 -25.22 21.83
CA PRO A 849 -4.93 -25.12 22.22
C PRO A 849 -4.60 -25.87 23.52
N GLY A 850 -5.58 -26.38 24.27
CA GLY A 850 -5.41 -27.12 25.52
C GLY A 850 -5.17 -26.25 26.77
N SER A 851 -5.96 -25.20 26.98
CA SER A 851 -5.91 -24.29 28.15
C SER A 851 -6.38 -24.93 29.46
N GLY A 852 -7.22 -25.97 29.38
CA GLY A 852 -7.75 -26.72 30.52
C GLY A 852 -8.95 -26.08 31.19
N ASP A 853 -9.55 -25.04 30.58
CA ASP A 853 -10.79 -24.46 31.07
C ASP A 853 -12.00 -25.41 30.85
N ALA A 854 -13.04 -25.25 31.67
CA ALA A 854 -14.16 -26.19 31.69
C ALA A 854 -14.93 -26.28 30.36
N ILE A 855 -14.94 -25.20 29.58
CA ILE A 855 -15.65 -25.13 28.31
C ILE A 855 -14.80 -25.80 27.22
N GLU A 856 -13.50 -25.50 27.17
CA GLU A 856 -12.60 -26.16 26.25
C GLU A 856 -12.54 -27.67 26.49
N LEU A 857 -12.53 -28.11 27.76
CA LEU A 857 -12.64 -29.53 28.12
C LEU A 857 -13.91 -30.18 27.56
N GLN A 858 -15.05 -29.48 27.61
CA GLN A 858 -16.28 -29.96 27.00
C GLN A 858 -16.13 -30.10 25.48
N HIS A 859 -15.55 -29.11 24.81
CA HIS A 859 -15.35 -29.16 23.36
C HIS A 859 -14.39 -30.26 22.93
N LEU A 860 -13.25 -30.43 23.62
CA LEU A 860 -12.31 -31.54 23.39
C LEU A 860 -13.00 -32.91 23.50
N CYS A 861 -13.97 -33.02 24.40
CA CYS A 861 -14.73 -34.25 24.56
C CYS A 861 -15.82 -34.45 23.51
N VAL A 862 -16.45 -33.37 23.04
CA VAL A 862 -17.33 -33.45 21.86
C VAL A 862 -16.51 -33.83 20.63
N GLN A 863 -15.34 -33.23 20.40
CA GLN A 863 -14.42 -33.61 19.32
C GLN A 863 -14.04 -35.10 19.38
N SER A 864 -13.74 -35.60 20.58
CA SER A 864 -13.30 -36.99 20.76
C SER A 864 -14.42 -38.02 20.62
N LEU A 865 -15.62 -37.74 21.12
CA LEU A 865 -16.74 -38.70 21.17
C LEU A 865 -17.69 -38.57 19.97
N TYR A 866 -17.78 -37.38 19.39
CA TYR A 866 -18.73 -37.00 18.34
C TYR A 866 -18.02 -36.19 17.23
N PRO A 867 -16.93 -36.73 16.62
CA PRO A 867 -16.12 -35.99 15.64
C PRO A 867 -16.94 -35.54 14.42
N ASP A 868 -17.89 -36.36 13.96
CA ASP A 868 -18.74 -36.06 12.80
C ASP A 868 -19.74 -34.92 13.09
N GLN A 869 -20.11 -34.69 14.35
CA GLN A 869 -21.06 -33.67 14.78
C GLN A 869 -20.36 -32.40 15.31
N TYR A 870 -19.05 -32.44 15.51
CA TYR A 870 -18.33 -31.37 16.19
C TYR A 870 -18.39 -30.04 15.45
N LEU A 871 -18.26 -30.06 14.12
CA LEU A 871 -18.24 -28.84 13.31
C LEU A 871 -19.60 -28.13 13.34
N ASP A 872 -20.70 -28.89 13.27
CA ASP A 872 -22.06 -28.37 13.40
C ASP A 872 -22.33 -27.84 14.82
N PHE A 873 -21.84 -28.54 15.84
CA PHE A 873 -21.87 -28.07 17.23
C PHE A 873 -21.10 -26.76 17.42
N LEU A 874 -19.91 -26.66 16.82
CA LEU A 874 -19.07 -25.46 16.86
C LEU A 874 -19.75 -24.27 16.17
N GLN A 875 -20.39 -24.48 15.01
CA GLN A 875 -21.20 -23.45 14.33
C GLN A 875 -22.39 -23.00 15.16
N CYS A 876 -23.07 -23.92 15.83
CA CYS A 876 -24.21 -23.59 16.68
C CYS A 876 -23.76 -22.75 17.87
N ARG A 877 -22.63 -23.10 18.49
CA ARG A 877 -22.03 -22.27 19.54
C ARG A 877 -21.57 -20.91 19.02
N ALA A 878 -21.02 -20.83 17.81
CA ALA A 878 -20.68 -19.55 17.21
C ALA A 878 -21.91 -18.65 17.10
N ARG A 879 -23.08 -19.20 16.74
CA ARG A 879 -24.36 -18.46 16.75
C ARG A 879 -24.77 -18.01 18.14
N ILE A 880 -24.58 -18.82 19.18
CA ILE A 880 -24.87 -18.40 20.57
C ILE A 880 -24.03 -17.16 20.96
N LEU A 881 -22.74 -17.17 20.62
CA LEU A 881 -21.81 -16.10 21.01
C LEU A 881 -21.91 -14.85 20.12
N LEU A 882 -22.35 -15.00 18.87
CA LEU A 882 -22.46 -13.90 17.89
C LEU A 882 -23.87 -13.34 17.76
N ASP A 883 -24.90 -14.13 18.08
CA ASP A 883 -26.33 -13.79 17.96
C ASP A 883 -27.08 -14.12 19.27
N ALA A 884 -27.08 -13.15 20.17
CA ALA A 884 -27.72 -13.23 21.48
C ALA A 884 -29.27 -13.31 21.41
N GLU A 885 -29.89 -13.08 20.25
CA GLU A 885 -31.34 -13.16 20.04
C GLU A 885 -31.80 -14.54 19.56
N SER A 886 -30.88 -15.43 19.18
CA SER A 886 -31.18 -16.77 18.67
C SER A 886 -31.99 -17.65 19.65
N GLY A 887 -31.99 -17.31 20.95
CA GLY A 887 -32.62 -18.09 22.03
C GLY A 887 -32.01 -19.49 22.20
N GLN A 888 -30.92 -19.79 21.47
CA GLN A 888 -30.21 -21.05 21.55
C GLN A 888 -29.37 -21.11 22.82
N THR A 889 -29.39 -22.26 23.48
CA THR A 889 -28.54 -22.56 24.63
C THR A 889 -27.52 -23.60 24.24
N GLU A 890 -26.43 -23.70 24.99
CA GLU A 890 -25.40 -24.72 24.76
C GLU A 890 -26.01 -26.14 24.82
N THR A 891 -26.92 -26.40 25.76
CA THR A 891 -27.69 -27.64 25.82
C THR A 891 -28.56 -27.83 24.58
N GLY A 892 -29.19 -26.75 24.07
CA GLY A 892 -29.94 -26.78 22.81
C GLY A 892 -29.08 -27.13 21.59
N CYS A 893 -27.82 -26.68 21.55
CA CYS A 893 -26.88 -27.08 20.50
C CYS A 893 -26.47 -28.56 20.62
N LEU A 894 -26.20 -29.05 21.84
CA LEU A 894 -25.91 -30.47 22.05
C LEU A 894 -27.09 -31.36 21.60
N ASP A 895 -28.30 -31.00 22.02
CA ASP A 895 -29.53 -31.74 21.68
C ASP A 895 -29.82 -31.71 20.17
N ALA A 896 -29.62 -30.57 19.51
CA ALA A 896 -29.89 -30.40 18.08
C ALA A 896 -29.06 -31.33 17.19
N PHE A 897 -27.85 -31.72 17.64
CA PHE A 897 -26.95 -32.62 16.91
C PHE A 897 -26.82 -34.00 17.56
N GLY A 898 -27.71 -34.34 18.50
CA GLY A 898 -27.75 -35.67 19.11
C GLY A 898 -26.55 -35.99 20.01
N ILE A 899 -25.91 -34.97 20.59
CA ILE A 899 -24.77 -35.12 21.50
C ILE A 899 -25.32 -35.29 22.92
N GLU A 900 -25.23 -36.51 23.48
CA GLU A 900 -25.80 -36.81 24.81
C GLU A 900 -24.98 -36.14 25.95
N PRO A 901 -25.53 -35.17 26.71
CA PRO A 901 -24.79 -34.46 27.75
C PRO A 901 -24.30 -35.38 28.90
N ASP A 902 -25.05 -36.43 29.21
CA ASP A 902 -24.66 -37.43 30.23
C ASP A 902 -23.37 -38.17 29.86
N ARG A 903 -23.10 -38.32 28.56
CA ARG A 903 -21.84 -38.88 28.05
C ARG A 903 -20.69 -37.88 28.04
N LEU A 904 -20.92 -36.61 28.37
CA LEU A 904 -19.87 -35.60 28.56
C LEU A 904 -19.50 -35.42 30.05
N GLY A 905 -20.33 -35.91 30.97
CA GLY A 905 -20.17 -35.70 32.43
C GLY A 905 -18.87 -36.27 33.05
N TRP A 906 -18.23 -37.25 32.39
CA TRP A 906 -16.95 -37.81 32.83
C TRP A 906 -15.73 -36.95 32.42
N CYS A 907 -15.92 -35.97 31.52
CA CYS A 907 -14.88 -35.03 31.11
C CYS A 907 -14.75 -33.81 32.01
N SER A 908 -15.87 -33.33 32.56
CA SER A 908 -15.92 -32.15 33.44
C SER A 908 -15.54 -32.48 34.90
N SER A 909 -15.34 -33.75 35.24
CA SER A 909 -15.14 -34.21 36.63
C SER A 909 -13.97 -35.18 36.86
N GLY A 910 -13.12 -35.48 35.86
CA GLY A 910 -12.06 -36.49 35.99
C GLY A 910 -10.77 -36.26 35.18
N ASP A 911 -9.72 -37.04 35.49
CA ASP A 911 -8.36 -36.97 34.92
C ASP A 911 -8.27 -37.04 33.38
N THR A 912 -9.34 -37.49 32.70
CA THR A 912 -9.28 -37.74 31.25
C THR A 912 -9.49 -36.49 30.41
N GLY A 913 -10.32 -35.54 30.86
CA GLY A 913 -10.44 -34.24 30.19
C GLY A 913 -9.10 -33.49 30.23
N PHE A 914 -8.43 -33.47 31.38
CA PHE A 914 -7.10 -32.87 31.52
C PHE A 914 -6.05 -33.55 30.64
N LYS A 915 -6.10 -34.87 30.45
CA LYS A 915 -5.23 -35.58 29.49
C LYS A 915 -5.50 -35.18 28.05
N LEU A 916 -6.76 -35.01 27.65
CA LEU A 916 -7.11 -34.50 26.32
C LEU A 916 -6.59 -33.07 26.12
N SER A 917 -6.70 -32.22 27.15
CA SER A 917 -6.13 -30.87 27.14
C SER A 917 -4.61 -30.88 27.01
N GLU A 918 -3.91 -31.79 27.70
CA GLU A 918 -2.46 -31.94 27.61
C GLU A 918 -2.02 -32.39 26.21
N ILE A 919 -2.75 -33.34 25.60
CA ILE A 919 -2.52 -33.78 24.22
C ILE A 919 -2.75 -32.63 23.24
N ALA A 920 -3.83 -31.88 23.40
CA ALA A 920 -4.14 -30.72 22.55
C ALA A 920 -3.07 -29.62 22.66
N ALA A 921 -2.58 -29.35 23.87
CA ALA A 921 -1.50 -28.41 24.11
C ALA A 921 -0.17 -28.87 23.50
N GLU A 922 0.12 -30.17 23.54
CA GLU A 922 1.30 -30.73 22.88
C GLU A 922 1.19 -30.62 21.35
N HIS A 923 0.01 -30.90 20.77
CA HIS A 923 -0.22 -30.72 19.34
C HIS A 923 -0.06 -29.26 18.90
N ALA A 924 -0.64 -28.31 19.65
CA ALA A 924 -0.49 -26.88 19.37
C ALA A 924 0.98 -26.43 19.37
N ARG A 925 1.75 -26.85 20.39
CA ARG A 925 3.21 -26.59 20.45
C ARG A 925 3.95 -27.20 19.27
N GLN A 926 3.61 -28.43 18.88
CA GLN A 926 4.18 -29.07 17.70
C GLN A 926 3.86 -28.31 16.40
N LYS A 927 2.78 -27.54 16.36
CA LYS A 927 2.41 -26.68 15.23
C LYS A 927 2.93 -25.24 15.35
N GLY A 928 3.78 -24.96 16.34
CA GLY A 928 4.38 -23.63 16.56
C GLY A 928 3.40 -22.60 17.12
N VAL A 929 2.28 -23.06 17.70
CA VAL A 929 1.24 -22.24 18.32
C VAL A 929 1.31 -22.37 19.84
N ASP A 930 1.51 -21.23 20.51
CA ASP A 930 1.44 -21.14 21.97
C ASP A 930 0.09 -20.56 22.42
N GLN A 931 -0.34 -20.89 23.64
CA GLN A 931 -1.61 -20.43 24.24
C GLN A 931 -1.95 -18.93 24.06
N PRO A 932 -1.04 -17.96 24.29
CA PRO A 932 -1.37 -16.55 24.09
C PRO A 932 -1.59 -16.15 22.63
N MET A 933 -1.27 -17.01 21.66
CA MET A 933 -1.34 -16.71 20.23
C MET A 933 -2.73 -16.96 19.62
N VAL A 934 -3.69 -17.44 20.40
CA VAL A 934 -5.01 -17.89 19.93
C VAL A 934 -6.00 -16.71 19.80
N PRO A 935 -6.77 -16.59 18.70
CA PRO A 935 -6.82 -17.52 17.58
C PRO A 935 -5.58 -17.47 16.70
N ALA A 936 -5.18 -18.65 16.23
CA ALA A 936 -4.07 -18.83 15.29
C ALA A 936 -4.50 -19.72 14.12
N VAL A 937 -3.90 -19.52 12.95
CA VAL A 937 -4.09 -20.37 11.77
C VAL A 937 -2.73 -20.85 11.29
N VAL A 938 -2.59 -22.15 11.08
CA VAL A 938 -1.41 -22.77 10.49
C VAL A 938 -1.75 -23.27 9.10
N ILE A 939 -1.10 -22.73 8.07
CA ILE A 939 -1.27 -23.13 6.67
C ILE A 939 -0.06 -23.96 6.24
N ASP A 940 -0.35 -25.05 5.53
CA ASP A 940 0.63 -25.99 4.96
C ASP A 940 1.66 -26.54 5.96
N ASN A 941 1.29 -26.61 7.24
CA ASN A 941 2.18 -27.00 8.34
C ASN A 941 3.47 -26.15 8.45
N ARG A 942 3.47 -24.95 7.84
CA ARG A 942 4.66 -24.09 7.71
C ARG A 942 4.39 -22.62 8.02
N ILE A 943 3.21 -22.08 7.74
CA ILE A 943 2.90 -20.66 7.95
C ILE A 943 1.97 -20.50 9.14
N VAL A 944 2.37 -19.73 10.16
CA VAL A 944 1.58 -19.43 11.35
C VAL A 944 1.09 -17.98 11.29
N ILE A 945 -0.22 -17.78 11.41
CA ILE A 945 -0.91 -16.48 11.39
C ILE A 945 -1.59 -16.28 12.74
N THR A 946 -1.43 -15.13 13.37
CA THR A 946 -1.96 -14.87 14.72
C THR A 946 -2.58 -13.48 14.86
N GLY A 947 -3.27 -13.26 15.98
CA GLY A 947 -3.82 -11.96 16.35
C GLY A 947 -4.83 -11.43 15.34
N ALA A 948 -4.78 -10.13 15.04
CA ALA A 948 -5.70 -9.49 14.10
C ALA A 948 -5.53 -9.97 12.64
N MET A 949 -4.37 -10.54 12.29
CA MET A 949 -4.05 -10.95 10.92
C MET A 949 -4.74 -12.24 10.49
N VAL A 950 -5.33 -13.02 11.41
CA VAL A 950 -6.16 -14.18 11.05
C VAL A 950 -7.36 -13.83 10.16
N ARG A 951 -7.76 -12.55 10.12
CA ARG A 951 -8.77 -12.06 9.17
C ARG A 951 -8.31 -12.09 7.72
N ARG A 952 -6.99 -12.10 7.48
CA ARG A 952 -6.37 -12.20 6.15
C ARG A 952 -6.10 -13.64 5.72
N THR A 953 -6.47 -14.63 6.53
CA THR A 953 -6.22 -16.06 6.24
C THR A 953 -6.65 -16.47 4.84
N ARG A 954 -7.83 -16.02 4.37
CA ARG A 954 -8.30 -16.30 3.00
C ARG A 954 -7.35 -15.79 1.92
N ASP A 955 -6.98 -14.51 2.00
CA ASP A 955 -6.11 -13.89 1.00
C ASP A 955 -4.72 -14.55 0.99
N ILE A 956 -4.20 -14.86 2.17
CA ILE A 956 -2.91 -15.53 2.35
C ILE A 956 -2.96 -16.94 1.77
N PHE A 957 -4.02 -17.70 2.06
CA PHE A 957 -4.20 -19.05 1.54
C PHE A 957 -4.29 -19.08 0.01
N TYR A 958 -4.97 -18.11 -0.61
CA TYR A 958 -5.00 -17.99 -2.07
C TYR A 958 -3.68 -17.57 -2.70
N GLY A 959 -2.90 -16.74 -2.00
CA GLY A 959 -1.55 -16.42 -2.44
C GLY A 959 -0.64 -17.66 -2.48
N LEU A 960 -0.85 -18.61 -1.58
CA LEU A 960 -0.11 -19.87 -1.52
C LEU A 960 -0.64 -20.93 -2.49
N HIS A 961 -1.96 -20.97 -2.70
CA HIS A 961 -2.67 -21.99 -3.49
C HIS A 961 -3.54 -21.37 -4.60
N PRO A 962 -2.91 -20.78 -5.65
CA PRO A 962 -3.64 -20.12 -6.74
C PRO A 962 -4.55 -21.07 -7.54
N GLU A 963 -4.31 -22.38 -7.50
CA GLU A 963 -5.17 -23.39 -8.10
C GLU A 963 -6.51 -23.57 -7.39
N ILE A 964 -6.58 -23.22 -6.10
CA ILE A 964 -7.83 -23.18 -5.33
C ILE A 964 -8.57 -21.87 -5.60
N LEU A 965 -7.83 -20.75 -5.72
CA LEU A 965 -8.38 -19.46 -6.13
C LEU A 965 -9.11 -19.55 -7.48
N ALA A 966 -8.60 -20.33 -8.43
CA ALA A 966 -9.23 -20.54 -9.75
C ALA A 966 -10.66 -21.14 -9.67
N ARG A 967 -11.06 -21.69 -8.52
CA ARG A 967 -12.39 -22.26 -8.28
C ARG A 967 -13.34 -21.26 -7.61
N ASP A 968 -12.82 -20.18 -7.03
CA ASP A 968 -13.61 -19.11 -6.42
C ASP A 968 -13.93 -18.03 -7.47
N GLY A 969 -14.99 -18.28 -8.25
CA GLY A 969 -15.46 -17.37 -9.28
C GLY A 969 -15.84 -15.99 -8.73
N ASP A 970 -16.56 -15.97 -7.61
CA ASP A 970 -17.06 -14.74 -6.99
C ASP A 970 -15.91 -13.86 -6.48
N TYR A 971 -14.88 -14.45 -5.86
CA TYR A 971 -13.71 -13.69 -5.41
C TYR A 971 -12.85 -13.19 -6.58
N LEU A 972 -12.68 -13.95 -7.67
CA LEU A 972 -11.97 -13.47 -8.86
C LEU A 972 -12.70 -12.33 -9.57
N GLU A 973 -14.03 -12.34 -9.57
CA GLU A 973 -14.85 -11.27 -10.12
C GLU A 973 -14.74 -9.99 -9.26
N SER A 974 -14.65 -10.13 -7.93
CA SER A 974 -14.41 -9.03 -6.98
C SER A 974 -13.07 -8.30 -7.12
N ARG A 975 -12.05 -9.04 -7.59
CA ARG A 975 -10.67 -8.55 -7.72
C ARG A 975 -10.41 -7.89 -9.07
N LYS A 976 -11.19 -8.24 -10.09
CA LYS A 976 -11.13 -7.64 -11.44
C LYS A 976 -11.77 -6.25 -11.51
N GLN A 977 -12.47 -5.89 -10.46
CA GLN A 977 -13.30 -4.70 -10.28
C GLN A 977 -12.66 -3.78 -9.25
#